data_AF-I1IIZ1-F1
#
_entry.id   AF-I1IIZ1-F1
#
_cell.length_a   1.000
_cell.length_b   1.000
_cell.length_c   1.000
_cell.angle_alpha   90.00
_cell.angle_beta   90.00
_cell.angle_gamma   90.00
#
_symmetry.space_group_name_H-M   'P 1'
#
loop_
_entity.id
_entity.type
_entity.pdbx_description
1 polymer ?
#
loop_
_entity_poly.entity_id
_entity_poly.type
_entity_poly.pdbx_seq_one_letter_code
_entity_poly.pdbx_strand_id
1 'polypeptide(L)'
;MSGFGGNCRVGAVLFFSAWITLAALNRLLRPAPNGCQMTYMYPTYIPIPTPKNVSSDRYGLFLYHEGWKQIDFDEHVSKLDGIPVLFIPGNAGSYKQVRSLAAESFRAYQNGPLEHTFYREVSSTSSLNELEDFSLPSQYGRMLDWFAVDLEGEHSAMDGRILEEHTEYVVYAIHRILDQYKESHVTRSNDGVRSTGNLPSSVILVGHSMGGFVARSAVVHPGLRKSAVETILTLSSPHQYPPIALQPSLGQFFSRVNEEWRNGYNKGVSRTSSPKLSNVVVVSVSGGIHDYQVRSRLASLDGIVPSTHGFMVGSSSMKNVWLSMEHQSILWCNQLAVQVAHTLLSMIDPVDRQPFSSSQKRIFMLANMLQSAAPQSLSWMDRVTGSQSSKFLGSDTRVANELQRNNSISCPASVQWTSDGLEKDLHIQSNLVTVLAMDGRRRWLDIQKLGLNGRGHFVFVTNLAPCSGVRIHLWPEKHRSSIQNEVPASKKIVEVTSKMVEIPAGPAPKQVEPGSQTEQPPPSAFLLLSPEEMSGFRFMTVSVASRPTISGRPPPAASMAVGQFFNPAEGTRALSVGRIARSSYDPEEIFLKEDHPLALTLSFSVSLGLLPVLFSLRTAGCGIKNIGDQMEADKNNLCKLRCFPPVALAWDSVSGLHIIPNIYSETVVVDSSPAIWDTHHEAERTTVLVLADPHCSYKVSLRASLGAATSRFFLLYSSEILGFMVAVILFGLMRQSSAWERDSSVPSILSAIETNLKLPSPLMFLCFTPILLFLAFLFFTTKQNPRFGTFLFVTIICYIVANGFTILLILSSKLIVYVAALLHVFIKRRWQSWEDSTQSPFIRQFLALSFSFQTLKIVQMIKNNPSIVVAFATIPLVCFVHPALGLGVLLLSHSFHAHSALCSFLAASFRNIAHNKDQHKSKMVNNPILLSKSKQDVMEQILPMDDSPTAAKSFTDSQLEVFDCRHGIMILHLLAMLMFAPSLIAWIQ
;
A
#
# COMPACT_ATOMS: atom_id res chain seq x y z
N MET A 1 -22.50 41.79 17.65
CA MET A 1 -21.19 41.50 17.02
C MET A 1 -20.58 40.13 17.40
N SER A 2 -21.06 39.43 18.44
CA SER A 2 -20.54 38.10 18.85
C SER A 2 -20.93 36.92 17.93
N GLY A 3 -22.05 37.00 17.20
CA GLY A 3 -22.51 35.94 16.29
C GLY A 3 -21.79 35.86 14.94
N PHE A 4 -21.16 36.97 14.49
CA PHE A 4 -20.47 37.01 13.19
C PHE A 4 -19.14 36.23 13.23
N GLY A 5 -18.41 36.32 14.34
CA GLY A 5 -17.13 35.59 14.51
C GLY A 5 -17.29 34.07 14.65
N GLY A 6 -18.43 33.59 15.13
CA GLY A 6 -18.75 32.16 15.28
C GLY A 6 -18.97 31.45 13.94
N ASN A 7 -19.84 32.03 13.11
CA ASN A 7 -20.13 31.55 11.76
C ASN A 7 -18.89 31.54 10.86
N CYS A 8 -17.97 32.51 11.00
CA CYS A 8 -16.70 32.52 10.26
C CYS A 8 -15.78 31.34 10.64
N ARG A 9 -15.77 30.90 11.90
CA ARG A 9 -14.92 29.78 12.36
C ARG A 9 -15.44 28.43 11.84
N VAL A 10 -16.75 28.22 11.93
CA VAL A 10 -17.41 27.03 11.36
C VAL A 10 -17.18 26.97 9.85
N GLY A 11 -17.35 28.10 9.15
CA GLY A 11 -17.06 28.22 7.72
C GLY A 11 -15.61 27.87 7.37
N ALA A 12 -14.64 28.32 8.17
CA ALA A 12 -13.23 28.01 7.95
C ALA A 12 -12.91 26.52 8.12
N VAL A 13 -13.42 25.86 9.17
CA VAL A 13 -13.22 24.42 9.39
C VAL A 13 -13.87 23.59 8.28
N LEU A 14 -15.09 23.96 7.87
CA LEU A 14 -15.78 23.31 6.76
C LEU A 14 -15.03 23.48 5.45
N PHE A 15 -14.56 24.69 5.13
CA PHE A 15 -13.79 24.95 3.93
C PHE A 15 -12.50 24.14 3.90
N PHE A 16 -11.75 24.12 5.00
CA PHE A 16 -10.50 23.35 5.11
C PHE A 16 -10.74 21.85 4.94
N SER A 17 -11.76 21.31 5.61
CA SER A 17 -12.10 19.88 5.54
C SER A 17 -12.59 19.49 4.15
N ALA A 18 -13.42 20.31 3.51
CA ALA A 18 -13.88 20.11 2.14
C ALA A 18 -12.72 20.17 1.14
N TRP A 19 -11.81 21.12 1.29
CA TRP A 19 -10.64 21.25 0.44
C TRP A 19 -9.70 20.04 0.54
N ILE A 20 -9.37 19.57 1.76
CA ILE A 20 -8.55 18.36 1.95
C ILE A 20 -9.26 17.15 1.35
N THR A 21 -10.55 16.98 1.61
CA THR A 21 -11.34 15.83 1.10
C THR A 21 -11.39 15.82 -0.43
N LEU A 22 -11.64 16.97 -1.05
CA LEU A 22 -11.68 17.10 -2.50
C LEU A 22 -10.30 16.85 -3.13
N ALA A 23 -9.22 17.35 -2.51
CA ALA A 23 -7.85 17.10 -2.96
C ALA A 23 -7.49 15.61 -2.88
N ALA A 24 -7.89 14.94 -1.80
CA ALA A 24 -7.70 13.50 -1.62
C ALA A 24 -8.50 12.69 -2.64
N LEU A 25 -9.80 13.00 -2.80
CA LEU A 25 -10.69 12.29 -3.71
C LEU A 25 -10.25 12.45 -5.17
N ASN A 26 -9.89 13.67 -5.60
CA ASN A 26 -9.35 13.92 -6.94
C ASN A 26 -8.06 13.13 -7.20
N ARG A 27 -7.27 12.81 -6.17
CA ARG A 27 -6.09 11.96 -6.33
C ARG A 27 -6.41 10.47 -6.31
N LEU A 28 -7.29 10.02 -5.43
CA LEU A 28 -7.69 8.60 -5.31
C LEU A 28 -8.48 8.12 -6.53
N LEU A 29 -9.25 8.99 -7.17
CA LEU A 29 -10.02 8.67 -8.38
C LEU A 29 -9.16 8.66 -9.67
N ARG A 30 -7.92 9.13 -9.63
CA ARG A 30 -7.02 9.06 -10.78
C ARG A 30 -6.39 7.67 -10.85
N PRO A 31 -6.54 6.93 -11.96
CA PRO A 31 -5.85 5.66 -12.16
C PRO A 31 -4.34 5.86 -11.99
N ALA A 32 -3.68 4.93 -11.27
CA ALA A 32 -2.23 4.95 -11.24
C ALA A 32 -1.69 4.60 -12.64
N PRO A 33 -0.64 5.28 -13.14
CA PRO A 33 0.02 4.86 -14.36
C PRO A 33 0.60 3.46 -14.14
N ASN A 34 0.04 2.49 -14.85
CA ASN A 34 0.40 1.08 -14.74
C ASN A 34 1.21 0.70 -15.99
N GLY A 35 2.54 0.73 -15.88
CA GLY A 35 3.48 0.18 -16.89
C GLY A 35 3.44 -1.35 -17.00
N CYS A 36 2.39 -1.95 -16.43
CA CYS A 36 2.20 -3.37 -16.29
C CYS A 36 1.52 -3.93 -17.55
N GLN A 37 2.09 -4.98 -18.13
CA GLN A 37 1.51 -5.65 -19.29
C GLN A 37 0.44 -6.65 -18.83
N MET A 38 -0.63 -6.75 -19.61
CA MET A 38 -1.73 -7.66 -19.30
C MET A 38 -1.32 -9.12 -19.58
N THR A 39 -1.64 -10.02 -18.65
CA THR A 39 -1.52 -11.47 -18.86
C THR A 39 -2.79 -11.99 -19.55
N TYR A 40 -2.62 -12.78 -20.60
CA TYR A 40 -3.71 -13.49 -21.29
C TYR A 40 -3.65 -14.98 -20.98
N MET A 41 -4.79 -15.68 -20.97
CA MET A 41 -4.87 -17.11 -20.61
C MET A 41 -6.17 -17.76 -21.08
N TYR A 42 -6.19 -19.09 -21.11
CA TYR A 42 -7.36 -19.92 -21.41
C TYR A 42 -7.67 -20.84 -20.21
N PRO A 43 -8.32 -20.30 -19.15
CA PRO A 43 -8.44 -21.00 -17.88
C PRO A 43 -9.60 -22.00 -17.88
N THR A 44 -9.31 -23.23 -17.45
CA THR A 44 -10.32 -24.24 -17.06
C THR A 44 -10.13 -24.59 -15.59
N TYR A 45 -11.23 -24.71 -14.84
CA TYR A 45 -11.20 -25.04 -13.42
C TYR A 45 -11.88 -26.37 -13.17
N ILE A 46 -11.12 -27.34 -12.70
CA ILE A 46 -11.56 -28.72 -12.48
C ILE A 46 -11.85 -28.88 -10.98
N PRO A 47 -13.09 -29.17 -10.57
CA PRO A 47 -13.41 -29.35 -9.16
C PRO A 47 -12.72 -30.61 -8.61
N ILE A 48 -12.11 -30.50 -7.43
CA ILE A 48 -11.54 -31.64 -6.71
C ILE A 48 -12.60 -32.22 -5.79
N PRO A 49 -12.96 -33.52 -5.94
CA PRO A 49 -14.06 -34.09 -5.18
C PRO A 49 -13.74 -34.14 -3.68
N THR A 50 -14.71 -33.70 -2.88
CA THR A 50 -14.71 -33.82 -1.42
C THR A 50 -15.20 -35.21 -1.01
N PRO A 51 -14.56 -35.89 -0.04
CA PRO A 51 -15.06 -37.16 0.48
C PRO A 51 -16.44 -36.96 1.13
N LYS A 52 -17.36 -37.91 0.93
CA LYS A 52 -18.74 -37.87 1.45
C LYS A 52 -18.86 -37.68 2.98
N ASN A 53 -17.78 -37.86 3.73
CA ASN A 53 -17.72 -37.75 5.19
C ASN A 53 -17.35 -36.33 5.68
N VAL A 54 -17.06 -35.38 4.79
CA VAL A 54 -16.68 -34.00 5.14
C VAL A 54 -17.83 -33.08 4.76
N SER A 55 -18.49 -32.47 5.75
CA SER A 55 -19.76 -31.73 5.60
C SER A 55 -19.62 -30.28 5.10
N SER A 56 -18.45 -29.87 4.60
CA SER A 56 -18.24 -28.47 4.22
C SER A 56 -18.61 -28.27 2.74
N ASP A 57 -19.90 -28.19 2.45
CA ASP A 57 -20.43 -27.78 1.14
C ASP A 57 -20.21 -26.28 0.85
N ARG A 58 -19.73 -25.51 1.84
CA ARG A 58 -19.57 -24.05 1.74
C ARG A 58 -18.39 -23.63 0.85
N TYR A 59 -17.25 -24.31 0.95
CA TYR A 59 -16.02 -23.92 0.26
C TYR A 59 -15.60 -24.97 -0.77
N GLY A 60 -14.94 -24.52 -1.83
CA GLY A 60 -14.54 -25.34 -2.98
C GLY A 60 -13.03 -25.50 -3.13
N LEU A 61 -12.59 -26.53 -3.83
CA LEU A 61 -11.20 -26.73 -4.21
C LEU A 61 -11.15 -27.05 -5.71
N PHE A 62 -10.36 -26.28 -6.45
CA PHE A 62 -10.27 -26.40 -7.90
C PHE A 62 -8.81 -26.60 -8.33
N LEU A 63 -8.59 -27.44 -9.35
CA LEU A 63 -7.36 -27.54 -10.10
C LEU A 63 -7.46 -26.67 -11.36
N TYR A 64 -6.46 -25.84 -11.59
CA TYR A 64 -6.32 -25.03 -12.79
C TYR A 64 -5.75 -25.86 -13.94
N HIS A 65 -6.34 -25.71 -15.13
CA HIS A 65 -5.83 -26.26 -16.38
C HIS A 65 -5.74 -25.18 -17.45
N GLU A 66 -4.59 -25.04 -18.11
CA GLU A 66 -4.40 -24.11 -19.23
C GLU A 66 -4.72 -24.79 -20.55
N GLY A 67 -5.68 -24.24 -21.30
CA GLY A 67 -5.94 -24.65 -22.67
C GLY A 67 -7.41 -24.55 -23.07
N TRP A 68 -7.64 -24.55 -24.39
CA TRP A 68 -8.98 -24.52 -24.99
C TRP A 68 -9.55 -25.91 -25.29
N LYS A 69 -8.75 -26.99 -25.16
CA LYS A 69 -9.18 -28.33 -25.53
C LYS A 69 -10.10 -28.87 -24.44
N GLN A 70 -11.19 -29.51 -24.85
CA GLN A 70 -12.03 -30.25 -23.91
C GLN A 70 -11.24 -31.43 -23.36
N ILE A 71 -11.24 -31.57 -22.03
CA ILE A 71 -10.53 -32.62 -21.30
C ILE A 71 -11.52 -33.37 -20.41
N ASP A 72 -11.26 -34.66 -20.19
CA ASP A 72 -11.96 -35.43 -19.17
C ASP A 72 -11.38 -35.08 -17.80
N PHE A 73 -12.23 -34.55 -16.93
CA PHE A 73 -11.82 -34.07 -15.61
C PHE A 73 -11.41 -35.21 -14.68
N ASP A 74 -12.14 -36.32 -14.69
CA ASP A 74 -11.86 -37.46 -13.83
C ASP A 74 -10.56 -38.13 -14.26
N GLU A 75 -10.36 -38.29 -15.58
CA GLU A 75 -9.10 -38.82 -16.10
C GLU A 75 -7.93 -37.91 -15.74
N HIS A 76 -8.06 -36.59 -15.92
CA HIS A 76 -6.99 -35.63 -15.65
C HIS A 76 -6.56 -35.64 -14.17
N VAL A 77 -7.52 -35.61 -13.25
CA VAL A 77 -7.28 -35.65 -11.80
C VAL A 77 -6.68 -37.01 -11.37
N SER A 78 -7.07 -38.11 -12.02
CA SER A 78 -6.52 -39.43 -11.73
C SER A 78 -5.05 -39.61 -12.14
N LYS A 79 -4.48 -38.73 -12.95
CA LYS A 79 -3.13 -38.87 -13.55
C LYS A 79 -2.15 -37.75 -13.20
N LEU A 80 -2.36 -37.04 -12.09
CA LEU A 80 -1.46 -35.97 -11.62
C LEU A 80 -0.02 -36.45 -11.38
N ASP A 81 0.95 -35.63 -11.82
CA ASP A 81 2.40 -35.85 -11.64
C ASP A 81 3.23 -34.54 -11.56
N GLY A 82 2.61 -33.37 -11.40
CA GLY A 82 3.32 -32.12 -11.15
C GLY A 82 3.69 -31.91 -9.68
N ILE A 83 4.14 -30.69 -9.36
CA ILE A 83 4.34 -30.22 -7.98
C ILE A 83 3.09 -29.44 -7.54
N PRO A 84 2.43 -29.81 -6.43
CA PRO A 84 1.24 -29.11 -5.98
C PRO A 84 1.55 -27.71 -5.46
N VAL A 85 0.87 -26.72 -6.04
CA VAL A 85 0.84 -25.33 -5.57
C VAL A 85 -0.58 -24.98 -5.21
N LEU A 86 -0.82 -24.45 -4.01
CA LEU A 86 -2.14 -24.01 -3.58
C LEU A 86 -2.21 -22.49 -3.50
N PHE A 87 -3.08 -21.91 -4.33
CA PHE A 87 -3.44 -20.50 -4.30
C PHE A 87 -4.57 -20.22 -3.31
N ILE A 88 -4.40 -19.18 -2.49
CA ILE A 88 -5.37 -18.73 -1.49
C ILE A 88 -5.75 -17.28 -1.79
N PRO A 89 -7.02 -17.00 -2.16
CA PRO A 89 -7.46 -15.67 -2.54
C PRO A 89 -7.56 -14.74 -1.32
N GLY A 90 -7.61 -13.43 -1.61
CA GLY A 90 -7.76 -12.38 -0.62
C GLY A 90 -9.20 -12.13 -0.16
N ASN A 91 -9.37 -11.04 0.60
CA ASN A 91 -10.68 -10.52 1.00
C ASN A 91 -11.57 -10.25 -0.22
N ALA A 92 -12.79 -10.80 -0.22
CA ALA A 92 -13.70 -10.76 -1.37
C ALA A 92 -13.08 -11.27 -2.69
N GLY A 93 -12.06 -12.11 -2.59
CA GLY A 93 -11.34 -12.69 -3.72
C GLY A 93 -12.00 -13.96 -4.23
N SER A 94 -11.70 -14.31 -5.47
CA SER A 94 -12.15 -15.56 -6.10
C SER A 94 -10.93 -16.44 -6.38
N TYR A 95 -11.10 -17.76 -6.26
CA TYR A 95 -10.13 -18.76 -6.70
C TYR A 95 -9.61 -18.51 -8.14
N LYS A 96 -10.42 -17.86 -8.99
CA LYS A 96 -10.07 -17.49 -10.38
C LYS A 96 -8.93 -16.49 -10.49
N GLN A 97 -8.52 -15.84 -9.41
CA GLN A 97 -7.39 -14.92 -9.37
C GLN A 97 -6.05 -15.61 -9.69
N VAL A 98 -5.95 -16.94 -9.50
CA VAL A 98 -4.75 -17.73 -9.78
C VAL A 98 -4.33 -17.74 -11.26
N ARG A 99 -5.28 -17.49 -12.17
CA ARG A 99 -5.16 -17.74 -13.61
C ARG A 99 -3.89 -17.21 -14.28
N SER A 100 -3.45 -16.02 -13.92
CA SER A 100 -2.29 -15.40 -14.56
C SER A 100 -0.99 -16.08 -14.14
N LEU A 101 -0.85 -16.42 -12.85
CA LEU A 101 0.30 -17.17 -12.34
C LEU A 101 0.33 -18.59 -12.88
N ALA A 102 -0.81 -19.26 -12.92
CA ALA A 102 -0.91 -20.63 -13.42
C ALA A 102 -0.62 -20.72 -14.93
N ALA A 103 -1.18 -19.81 -15.73
CA ALA A 103 -0.93 -19.75 -17.17
C ALA A 103 0.55 -19.45 -17.49
N GLU A 104 1.17 -18.49 -16.80
CA GLU A 104 2.59 -18.19 -17.00
C GLU A 104 3.49 -19.32 -16.49
N SER A 105 3.12 -20.03 -15.42
CA SER A 105 3.82 -21.23 -14.96
C SER A 105 3.81 -22.34 -16.02
N PHE A 106 2.65 -22.56 -16.66
CA PHE A 106 2.52 -23.54 -17.74
C PHE A 106 3.37 -23.15 -18.96
N ARG A 107 3.34 -21.88 -19.38
CA ARG A 107 4.19 -21.37 -20.48
C ARG A 107 5.67 -21.47 -20.18
N ALA A 108 6.08 -21.07 -18.97
CA ALA A 108 7.47 -21.17 -18.52
C ALA A 108 7.95 -22.63 -18.53
N TYR A 109 7.13 -23.58 -18.09
CA TYR A 109 7.46 -25.00 -18.16
C TYR A 109 7.64 -25.50 -19.61
N GLN A 110 6.76 -25.08 -20.53
CA GLN A 110 6.83 -25.47 -21.95
C GLN A 110 8.02 -24.87 -22.70
N ASN A 111 8.31 -23.59 -22.45
CA ASN A 111 9.33 -22.84 -23.19
C ASN A 111 10.73 -22.92 -22.56
N GLY A 112 10.84 -23.41 -21.31
CA GLY A 112 12.08 -23.42 -20.55
C GLY A 112 12.37 -22.10 -19.82
N PRO A 113 13.51 -21.98 -19.13
CA PRO A 113 13.86 -20.77 -18.39
C PRO A 113 14.04 -19.53 -19.29
N LEU A 114 13.94 -18.32 -18.71
CA LEU A 114 14.35 -17.10 -19.42
C LEU A 114 15.83 -17.19 -19.82
N GLU A 115 16.23 -16.47 -20.88
CA GLU A 115 17.62 -16.46 -21.36
C GLU A 115 18.60 -16.23 -20.19
N HIS A 116 19.72 -16.97 -20.18
CA HIS A 116 20.72 -16.90 -19.10
C HIS A 116 21.20 -15.48 -18.75
N THR A 117 21.13 -14.55 -19.70
CA THR A 117 21.43 -13.12 -19.51
C THR A 117 20.54 -12.48 -18.46
N PHE A 118 19.24 -12.80 -18.40
CA PHE A 118 18.29 -12.24 -17.42
C PHE A 118 18.59 -12.62 -15.97
N TYR A 119 19.37 -13.68 -15.72
CA TYR A 119 19.67 -14.16 -14.38
C TYR A 119 21.12 -13.96 -13.95
N ARG A 120 22.00 -13.44 -14.83
CA ARG A 120 23.46 -13.31 -14.61
C ARG A 120 23.88 -12.10 -13.77
N GLU A 121 22.96 -11.35 -13.18
CA GLU A 121 23.36 -10.39 -12.15
C GLU A 121 24.06 -11.08 -10.98
N VAL A 122 25.06 -10.38 -10.44
CA VAL A 122 26.00 -10.76 -9.37
C VAL A 122 25.45 -11.84 -8.44
N SER A 123 26.00 -13.05 -8.52
CA SER A 123 25.85 -14.03 -7.44
C SER A 123 26.42 -13.38 -6.18
N SER A 124 25.53 -13.02 -5.25
CA SER A 124 25.91 -12.39 -3.99
C SER A 124 27.01 -13.19 -3.32
N THR A 125 27.98 -12.46 -2.78
CA THR A 125 29.02 -12.93 -1.87
C THR A 125 28.40 -13.69 -0.69
N SER A 126 28.24 -15.00 -0.86
CA SER A 126 27.92 -15.95 0.20
C SER A 126 28.48 -17.30 -0.21
N SER A 127 29.77 -17.43 0.06
CA SER A 127 30.54 -18.67 0.00
C SER A 127 29.98 -19.71 0.97
N LEU A 128 29.24 -20.68 0.44
CA LEU A 128 29.34 -22.07 0.88
C LEU A 128 30.01 -22.79 -0.28
N ASN A 129 31.25 -23.25 -0.08
CA ASN A 129 32.11 -23.92 -1.08
C ASN A 129 31.54 -25.27 -1.59
N GLU A 130 30.24 -25.53 -1.41
CA GLU A 130 29.51 -26.71 -1.93
C GLU A 130 28.39 -26.32 -2.94
N LEU A 131 28.22 -25.03 -3.27
CA LEU A 131 27.15 -24.53 -4.14
C LEU A 131 27.65 -23.90 -5.46
N GLU A 132 28.93 -24.11 -5.83
CA GLU A 132 29.57 -23.51 -7.02
C GLU A 132 29.05 -24.03 -8.38
N ASP A 133 28.15 -25.02 -8.41
CA ASP A 133 27.67 -25.64 -9.66
C ASP A 133 26.21 -25.27 -9.99
N PHE A 134 25.85 -23.98 -9.84
CA PHE A 134 24.52 -23.51 -10.19
C PHE A 134 24.42 -23.16 -11.68
N SER A 135 24.09 -24.17 -12.50
CA SER A 135 23.58 -23.97 -13.85
C SER A 135 22.05 -24.08 -13.86
N LEU A 136 21.34 -23.02 -14.25
CA LEU A 136 19.92 -23.13 -14.58
C LEU A 136 19.75 -24.22 -15.66
N PRO A 137 18.92 -25.24 -15.43
CA PRO A 137 18.77 -26.34 -16.38
C PRO A 137 18.13 -25.83 -17.67
N SER A 138 18.44 -26.43 -18.82
CA SER A 138 17.82 -26.06 -20.11
C SER A 138 16.30 -26.28 -20.14
N GLN A 139 15.78 -27.11 -19.23
CA GLN A 139 14.36 -27.36 -19.02
C GLN A 139 14.06 -27.60 -17.53
N TYR A 140 12.87 -27.23 -17.09
CA TYR A 140 12.40 -27.48 -15.72
C TYR A 140 12.04 -28.95 -15.48
N GLY A 141 12.39 -29.48 -14.30
CA GLY A 141 12.26 -30.91 -13.98
C GLY A 141 10.81 -31.41 -13.83
N ARG A 142 9.89 -30.55 -13.38
CA ARG A 142 8.44 -30.82 -13.28
C ARG A 142 7.62 -29.56 -13.49
N MET A 143 6.37 -29.75 -13.92
CA MET A 143 5.37 -28.68 -13.98
C MET A 143 4.78 -28.38 -12.60
N LEU A 144 4.19 -27.20 -12.46
CA LEU A 144 3.43 -26.81 -11.27
C LEU A 144 1.94 -27.07 -11.51
N ASP A 145 1.33 -27.89 -10.66
CA ASP A 145 -0.11 -28.12 -10.67
C ASP A 145 -0.77 -27.14 -9.70
N TRP A 146 -1.43 -26.12 -10.26
CA TRP A 146 -2.03 -25.04 -9.48
C TRP A 146 -3.43 -25.41 -9.02
N PHE A 147 -3.57 -25.58 -7.71
CA PHE A 147 -4.85 -25.65 -7.02
C PHE A 147 -5.24 -24.26 -6.53
N ALA A 148 -6.54 -24.01 -6.35
CA ALA A 148 -7.06 -22.80 -5.75
C ALA A 148 -8.28 -23.14 -4.87
N VAL A 149 -8.30 -22.58 -3.66
CA VAL A 149 -9.49 -22.67 -2.79
C VAL A 149 -10.51 -21.60 -3.17
N ASP A 150 -11.78 -21.98 -3.18
CA ASP A 150 -12.91 -21.08 -3.30
C ASP A 150 -13.50 -20.82 -1.91
N LEU A 151 -13.40 -19.56 -1.48
CA LEU A 151 -13.79 -19.11 -0.15
C LEU A 151 -15.05 -18.22 -0.23
N GLU A 152 -15.89 -18.44 -1.26
CA GLU A 152 -17.17 -17.75 -1.53
C GLU A 152 -17.08 -16.21 -1.62
N GLY A 153 -15.87 -15.65 -1.77
CA GLY A 153 -15.69 -14.21 -1.78
C GLY A 153 -16.08 -13.53 -0.45
N GLU A 154 -15.95 -14.22 0.67
CA GLU A 154 -16.25 -13.67 2.00
C GLU A 154 -15.32 -12.49 2.35
N HIS A 155 -15.83 -11.56 3.15
CA HIS A 155 -15.11 -10.36 3.58
C HIS A 155 -14.14 -10.62 4.75
N SER A 156 -13.13 -11.47 4.50
CA SER A 156 -12.14 -11.92 5.50
C SER A 156 -11.28 -10.83 6.13
N ALA A 157 -11.23 -9.62 5.57
CA ALA A 157 -10.54 -8.48 6.19
C ALA A 157 -11.34 -7.81 7.32
N MET A 158 -12.60 -8.22 7.55
CA MET A 158 -13.52 -7.53 8.48
C MET A 158 -13.75 -8.29 9.79
N ASP A 159 -13.57 -9.62 9.82
CA ASP A 159 -13.72 -10.43 11.03
C ASP A 159 -12.62 -11.52 11.12
N GLY A 160 -12.04 -11.66 12.31
CA GLY A 160 -11.09 -12.72 12.63
C GLY A 160 -11.70 -14.13 12.60
N ARG A 161 -13.02 -14.27 12.82
CA ARG A 161 -13.69 -15.58 12.76
C ARG A 161 -13.68 -16.19 11.36
N ILE A 162 -13.94 -15.36 10.33
CA ILE A 162 -13.86 -15.78 8.92
C ILE A 162 -12.45 -16.27 8.59
N LEU A 163 -11.41 -15.58 9.07
CA LEU A 163 -10.02 -16.01 8.84
C LEU A 163 -9.68 -17.34 9.53
N GLU A 164 -10.29 -17.64 10.67
CA GLU A 164 -10.17 -18.92 11.35
C GLU A 164 -10.82 -20.04 10.51
N GLU A 165 -12.03 -19.82 10.00
CA GLU A 165 -12.74 -20.77 9.12
C GLU A 165 -11.99 -20.99 7.79
N HIS A 166 -11.47 -19.91 7.19
CA HIS A 166 -10.59 -19.98 6.01
C HIS A 166 -9.33 -20.80 6.30
N THR A 167 -8.75 -20.64 7.50
CA THR A 167 -7.57 -21.41 7.93
C THR A 167 -7.90 -22.89 8.02
N GLU A 168 -9.00 -23.26 8.67
CA GLU A 168 -9.44 -24.65 8.82
C GLU A 168 -9.64 -25.32 7.45
N TYR A 169 -10.31 -24.62 6.52
CA TYR A 169 -10.55 -25.14 5.18
C TYR A 169 -9.27 -25.26 4.35
N VAL A 170 -8.35 -24.29 4.45
CA VAL A 170 -7.05 -24.38 3.77
C VAL A 170 -6.23 -25.57 4.28
N VAL A 171 -6.24 -25.85 5.59
CA VAL A 171 -5.59 -27.04 6.16
C VAL A 171 -6.20 -28.32 5.59
N TYR A 172 -7.53 -28.39 5.50
CA TYR A 172 -8.22 -29.50 4.84
C TYR A 172 -7.82 -29.63 3.37
N ALA A 173 -7.78 -28.54 2.60
CA ALA A 173 -7.41 -28.54 1.20
C ALA A 173 -5.98 -29.05 0.98
N ILE A 174 -5.02 -28.65 1.82
CA ILE A 174 -3.64 -29.16 1.78
C ILE A 174 -3.62 -30.68 1.94
N HIS A 175 -4.38 -31.23 2.89
CA HIS A 175 -4.45 -32.68 3.10
C HIS A 175 -5.10 -33.38 1.92
N ARG A 176 -6.20 -32.82 1.40
CA ARG A 176 -6.92 -33.39 0.27
C ARG A 176 -6.06 -33.45 -0.98
N ILE A 177 -5.28 -32.40 -1.27
CA ILE A 177 -4.31 -32.37 -2.38
C ILE A 177 -3.29 -33.50 -2.22
N LEU A 178 -2.64 -33.61 -1.06
CA LEU A 178 -1.63 -34.66 -0.84
C LEU A 178 -2.22 -36.07 -0.95
N ASP A 179 -3.46 -36.27 -0.51
CA ASP A 179 -4.14 -37.56 -0.67
C ASP A 179 -4.56 -37.83 -2.12
N GLN A 180 -4.96 -36.80 -2.87
CA GLN A 180 -5.23 -36.89 -4.31
C GLN A 180 -3.98 -37.35 -5.07
N TYR A 181 -2.78 -36.85 -4.75
CA TYR A 181 -1.55 -37.33 -5.38
C TYR A 181 -1.24 -38.79 -5.06
N LYS A 182 -1.59 -39.27 -3.86
CA LYS A 182 -1.44 -40.70 -3.52
C LYS A 182 -2.36 -41.56 -4.38
N GLU A 183 -3.63 -41.14 -4.51
CA GLU A 183 -4.62 -41.80 -5.37
C GLU A 183 -4.11 -41.84 -6.83
N SER A 184 -3.67 -40.69 -7.36
CA SER A 184 -3.15 -40.60 -8.74
C SER A 184 -1.89 -41.44 -8.95
N HIS A 185 -0.99 -41.50 -7.97
CA HIS A 185 0.19 -42.35 -8.03
C HIS A 185 -0.17 -43.84 -8.12
N VAL A 186 -1.16 -44.30 -7.33
CA VAL A 186 -1.65 -45.68 -7.39
C VAL A 186 -2.24 -45.99 -8.76
N THR A 187 -3.10 -45.12 -9.30
CA THR A 187 -3.69 -45.29 -10.65
C THR A 187 -2.61 -45.40 -11.73
N ARG A 188 -1.63 -44.47 -11.73
CA ARG A 188 -0.50 -44.51 -12.69
C ARG A 188 0.33 -45.78 -12.57
N SER A 189 0.51 -46.31 -11.36
CA SER A 189 1.26 -47.55 -11.14
C SER A 189 0.53 -48.80 -11.65
N ASN A 190 -0.81 -48.81 -11.58
CA ASN A 190 -1.64 -49.90 -12.08
C ASN A 190 -1.71 -49.93 -13.61
N ASP A 191 -1.61 -48.77 -14.28
CA ASP A 191 -1.63 -48.64 -15.74
C ASP A 191 -0.33 -49.10 -16.44
N GLY A 192 0.64 -49.68 -15.70
CA GLY A 192 1.89 -50.23 -16.27
C GLY A 192 2.89 -49.17 -16.76
N VAL A 193 2.60 -47.88 -16.56
CA VAL A 193 3.55 -46.79 -16.79
C VAL A 193 4.58 -46.85 -15.66
N ARG A 194 5.88 -47.00 -15.97
CA ARG A 194 6.96 -46.90 -14.98
C ARG A 194 6.79 -45.57 -14.20
N SER A 195 6.25 -45.64 -12.99
CA SER A 195 6.12 -44.49 -12.08
C SER A 195 7.52 -44.08 -11.65
N THR A 196 8.17 -43.24 -12.46
CA THR A 196 9.52 -42.71 -12.22
C THR A 196 9.49 -41.46 -11.34
N GLY A 197 8.34 -41.17 -10.71
CA GLY A 197 8.08 -39.94 -9.99
C GLY A 197 7.85 -40.16 -8.50
N ASN A 198 8.66 -39.51 -7.67
CA ASN A 198 8.43 -39.47 -6.22
C ASN A 198 7.12 -38.76 -5.89
N LEU A 199 6.39 -39.29 -4.90
CA LEU A 199 5.16 -38.69 -4.38
C LEU A 199 5.48 -37.35 -3.70
N PRO A 200 4.77 -36.24 -4.01
CA PRO A 200 4.96 -34.98 -3.31
C PRO A 200 4.69 -35.11 -1.81
N SER A 201 5.61 -34.62 -0.98
CA SER A 201 5.47 -34.60 0.49
C SER A 201 4.90 -33.30 1.03
N SER A 202 4.94 -32.23 0.24
CA SER A 202 4.56 -30.88 0.65
C SER A 202 3.84 -30.13 -0.48
N VAL A 203 3.01 -29.15 -0.10
CA VAL A 203 2.33 -28.21 -1.00
C VAL A 203 2.97 -26.83 -0.86
N ILE A 204 3.27 -26.16 -1.99
CA ILE A 204 3.72 -24.76 -1.99
C ILE A 204 2.49 -23.87 -1.82
N LEU A 205 2.52 -22.94 -0.85
CA LEU A 205 1.41 -22.01 -0.66
C LEU A 205 1.68 -20.66 -1.34
N VAL A 206 0.71 -20.17 -2.10
CA VAL A 206 0.73 -18.82 -2.68
C VAL A 206 -0.51 -18.07 -2.25
N GLY A 207 -0.36 -17.07 -1.38
CA GLY A 207 -1.50 -16.32 -0.85
C GLY A 207 -1.49 -14.86 -1.30
N HIS A 208 -2.65 -14.31 -1.63
CA HIS A 208 -2.82 -12.88 -1.95
C HIS A 208 -3.59 -12.16 -0.86
N SER A 209 -3.17 -10.95 -0.50
CA SER A 209 -3.86 -10.13 0.50
C SER A 209 -4.09 -10.91 1.81
N MET A 210 -5.31 -10.95 2.33
CA MET A 210 -5.67 -11.77 3.49
C MET A 210 -5.37 -13.28 3.32
N GLY A 211 -5.40 -13.80 2.10
CA GLY A 211 -5.05 -15.20 1.81
C GLY A 211 -3.60 -15.57 2.11
N GLY A 212 -2.66 -14.61 2.00
CA GLY A 212 -1.28 -14.81 2.46
C GLY A 212 -1.14 -14.85 3.98
N PHE A 213 -2.02 -14.14 4.69
CA PHE A 213 -2.12 -14.25 6.14
C PHE A 213 -2.72 -15.60 6.57
N VAL A 214 -3.78 -16.05 5.88
CA VAL A 214 -4.38 -17.39 6.05
C VAL A 214 -3.36 -18.50 5.78
N ALA A 215 -2.53 -18.37 4.74
CA ALA A 215 -1.44 -19.31 4.45
C ALA A 215 -0.49 -19.48 5.65
N ARG A 216 -0.11 -18.38 6.30
CA ARG A 216 0.73 -18.41 7.50
C ARG A 216 0.00 -18.99 8.71
N SER A 217 -1.28 -18.67 8.88
CA SER A 217 -2.13 -19.24 9.92
C SER A 217 -2.23 -20.77 9.79
N ALA A 218 -2.41 -21.28 8.56
CA ALA A 218 -2.51 -22.70 8.28
C ALA A 218 -1.26 -23.49 8.69
N VAL A 219 -0.07 -22.90 8.54
CA VAL A 219 1.20 -23.55 8.91
C VAL A 219 1.36 -23.77 10.41
N VAL A 220 0.84 -22.86 11.24
CA VAL A 220 0.89 -23.02 12.70
C VAL A 220 -0.30 -23.79 13.26
N HIS A 221 -1.33 -24.06 12.45
CA HIS A 221 -2.53 -24.79 12.83
C HIS A 221 -2.22 -26.19 13.40
N PRO A 222 -2.83 -26.60 14.53
CA PRO A 222 -2.51 -27.86 15.19
C PRO A 222 -2.85 -29.11 14.37
N GLY A 223 -3.84 -29.01 13.49
CA GLY A 223 -4.26 -30.11 12.60
C GLY A 223 -3.40 -30.31 11.36
N LEU A 224 -2.43 -29.43 11.06
CA LEU A 224 -1.62 -29.58 9.85
C LEU A 224 -0.64 -30.77 9.98
N ARG A 225 -0.59 -31.64 8.96
CA ARG A 225 0.37 -32.74 8.85
C ARG A 225 1.80 -32.17 8.87
N LYS A 226 2.72 -32.84 9.59
CA LYS A 226 4.13 -32.41 9.65
C LYS A 226 4.75 -32.38 8.25
N SER A 227 5.54 -31.34 7.97
CA SER A 227 6.21 -31.11 6.67
C SER A 227 5.28 -31.00 5.45
N ALA A 228 3.96 -30.84 5.65
CA ALA A 228 3.02 -30.68 4.55
C ALA A 228 3.16 -29.33 3.82
N VAL A 229 3.81 -28.34 4.44
CA VAL A 229 4.13 -27.04 3.86
C VAL A 229 5.54 -26.66 4.26
N GLU A 230 6.37 -26.34 3.27
CA GLU A 230 7.75 -25.91 3.49
C GLU A 230 8.08 -24.57 2.83
N THR A 231 7.24 -24.09 1.90
CA THR A 231 7.46 -22.86 1.15
C THR A 231 6.17 -22.06 1.02
N ILE A 232 6.24 -20.78 1.35
CA ILE A 232 5.13 -19.82 1.25
C ILE A 232 5.60 -18.61 0.46
N LEU A 233 4.84 -18.22 -0.56
CA LEU A 233 4.98 -16.95 -1.26
C LEU A 233 3.72 -16.12 -1.02
N THR A 234 3.85 -14.89 -0.54
CA THR A 234 2.71 -14.01 -0.29
C THR A 234 2.77 -12.78 -1.16
N LEU A 235 1.65 -12.41 -1.79
CA LEU A 235 1.52 -11.25 -2.67
C LEU A 235 0.65 -10.20 -1.99
N SER A 236 1.18 -9.00 -1.76
CA SER A 236 0.50 -7.87 -1.12
C SER A 236 -0.27 -8.26 0.15
N SER A 237 0.32 -9.10 1.01
CA SER A 237 -0.37 -9.68 2.17
C SER A 237 0.00 -8.95 3.46
N PRO A 238 -0.97 -8.56 4.31
CA PRO A 238 -0.68 -7.89 5.57
C PRO A 238 -0.24 -8.91 6.62
N HIS A 239 1.00 -8.81 7.08
CA HIS A 239 1.63 -9.69 8.07
C HIS A 239 1.72 -9.09 9.46
N GLN A 240 1.96 -7.77 9.55
CA GLN A 240 2.21 -7.09 10.83
C GLN A 240 0.94 -6.87 11.64
N TYR A 241 -0.09 -6.29 11.02
CA TYR A 241 -1.38 -5.94 11.62
C TYR A 241 -2.46 -5.91 10.52
N PRO A 242 -3.76 -5.97 10.85
CA PRO A 242 -4.82 -5.87 9.86
C PRO A 242 -4.81 -4.48 9.18
N PRO A 243 -5.11 -4.38 7.87
CA PRO A 243 -5.18 -3.10 7.16
C PRO A 243 -6.16 -2.11 7.78
N ILE A 244 -7.28 -2.61 8.32
CA ILE A 244 -8.28 -1.82 9.04
C ILE A 244 -8.69 -2.61 10.30
N ALA A 245 -8.36 -2.08 11.48
CA ALA A 245 -8.62 -2.74 12.76
C ALA A 245 -9.98 -2.34 13.35
N LEU A 246 -11.10 -2.66 12.68
CA LEU A 246 -12.45 -2.30 13.16
C LEU A 246 -12.94 -3.17 14.33
N GLN A 247 -12.43 -4.40 14.45
CA GLN A 247 -12.89 -5.38 15.44
C GLN A 247 -11.71 -5.95 16.25
N PRO A 248 -11.84 -6.08 17.59
CA PRO A 248 -10.80 -6.66 18.42
C PRO A 248 -10.43 -8.11 18.06
N SER A 249 -11.40 -8.92 17.59
CA SER A 249 -11.17 -10.32 17.20
C SER A 249 -10.10 -10.44 16.12
N LEU A 250 -10.14 -9.55 15.12
CA LEU A 250 -9.18 -9.51 14.02
C LEU A 250 -7.76 -9.20 14.52
N GLY A 251 -7.61 -8.19 15.39
CA GLY A 251 -6.31 -7.85 15.98
C GLY A 251 -5.74 -8.97 16.87
N GLN A 252 -6.60 -9.65 17.64
CA GLN A 252 -6.22 -10.80 18.46
C GLN A 252 -5.77 -11.99 17.61
N PHE A 253 -6.48 -12.28 16.52
CA PHE A 253 -6.10 -13.34 15.58
C PHE A 253 -4.72 -13.07 14.96
N PHE A 254 -4.47 -11.83 14.50
CA PHE A 254 -3.14 -11.42 14.01
C PHE A 254 -2.04 -11.60 15.04
N SER A 255 -2.30 -11.14 16.26
CA SER A 255 -1.34 -11.22 17.37
C SER A 255 -0.99 -12.66 17.73
N ARG A 256 -2.00 -13.54 17.81
CA ARG A 256 -1.85 -14.98 18.09
C ARG A 256 -0.99 -15.67 17.04
N VAL A 257 -1.31 -15.51 15.76
CA VAL A 257 -0.54 -16.12 14.66
C VAL A 257 0.90 -15.59 14.67
N ASN A 258 1.10 -14.28 14.84
CA ASN A 258 2.45 -13.71 14.88
C ASN A 258 3.27 -14.20 16.09
N GLU A 259 2.64 -14.43 17.24
CA GLU A 259 3.30 -15.03 18.41
C GLU A 259 3.70 -16.49 18.18
N GLU A 260 2.80 -17.30 17.61
CA GLU A 260 3.09 -18.69 17.23
C GLU A 260 4.26 -18.79 16.23
N TRP A 261 4.32 -17.87 15.26
CA TRP A 261 5.44 -17.79 14.33
C TRP A 261 6.76 -17.44 15.03
N ARG A 262 6.77 -16.43 15.90
CA ARG A 262 7.98 -16.06 16.68
C ARG A 262 8.45 -17.23 17.54
N ASN A 263 7.53 -17.91 18.21
CA ASN A 263 7.82 -19.05 19.07
C ASN A 263 8.25 -20.29 18.26
N GLY A 264 7.74 -20.44 17.04
CA GLY A 264 8.02 -21.58 16.16
C GLY A 264 9.48 -21.69 15.69
N TYR A 265 10.26 -20.61 15.82
CA TYR A 265 11.71 -20.59 15.55
C TYR A 265 12.58 -20.73 16.81
N ASN A 266 12.01 -20.59 18.00
CA ASN A 266 12.75 -20.77 19.25
C ASN A 266 13.02 -22.27 19.48
N LYS A 267 14.25 -22.61 19.89
CA LYS A 267 14.56 -23.97 20.35
C LYS A 267 13.78 -24.24 21.64
N GLY A 268 12.97 -25.29 21.66
CA GLY A 268 12.27 -25.71 22.87
C GLY A 268 13.24 -26.02 24.03
N VAL A 269 12.69 -26.13 25.25
CA VAL A 269 13.44 -26.41 26.50
C VAL A 269 14.26 -27.71 26.42
N SER A 270 13.91 -28.63 25.51
CA SER A 270 14.66 -29.85 25.26
C SER A 270 15.65 -29.69 24.10
N ARG A 271 16.93 -29.98 24.35
CA ARG A 271 18.04 -29.86 23.37
C ARG A 271 17.92 -30.76 22.13
N THR A 272 16.89 -31.60 22.03
CA THR A 272 16.74 -32.67 21.02
C THR A 272 15.62 -32.43 20.00
N SER A 273 14.74 -31.44 20.16
CA SER A 273 13.67 -31.15 19.19
C SER A 273 14.01 -29.96 18.30
N SER A 274 14.05 -30.15 16.98
CA SER A 274 14.15 -29.05 16.02
C SER A 274 12.93 -28.10 16.15
N PRO A 275 13.10 -26.79 15.95
CA PRO A 275 11.97 -25.84 15.96
C PRO A 275 10.87 -26.26 14.98
N LYS A 276 9.59 -26.01 15.33
CA LYS A 276 8.43 -26.42 14.52
C LYS A 276 8.48 -25.85 13.09
N LEU A 277 9.08 -24.66 12.92
CA LEU A 277 9.16 -23.95 11.64
C LEU A 277 10.57 -23.97 11.01
N SER A 278 11.47 -24.85 11.47
CA SER A 278 12.88 -24.87 11.00
C SER A 278 13.07 -25.11 9.51
N ASN A 279 12.07 -25.74 8.86
CA ASN A 279 12.10 -26.04 7.44
C ASN A 279 11.13 -25.14 6.65
N VAL A 280 10.41 -24.21 7.28
CA VAL A 280 9.43 -23.37 6.56
C VAL A 280 10.10 -22.08 6.12
N VAL A 281 10.00 -21.77 4.82
CA VAL A 281 10.48 -20.52 4.24
C VAL A 281 9.30 -19.64 3.78
N VAL A 282 9.41 -18.33 3.98
CA VAL A 282 8.35 -17.36 3.60
C VAL A 282 8.96 -16.18 2.85
N VAL A 283 8.45 -15.90 1.65
CA VAL A 283 8.80 -14.69 0.90
C VAL A 283 7.57 -13.82 0.73
N SER A 284 7.69 -12.55 1.07
CA SER A 284 6.63 -11.56 0.92
C SER A 284 6.95 -10.58 -0.21
N VAL A 285 6.06 -10.47 -1.19
CA VAL A 285 6.17 -9.51 -2.29
C VAL A 285 5.14 -8.39 -2.05
N SER A 286 5.58 -7.15 -1.86
CA SER A 286 4.68 -6.00 -1.75
C SER A 286 4.41 -5.35 -3.10
N GLY A 287 3.20 -4.80 -3.30
CA GLY A 287 2.87 -4.04 -4.51
C GLY A 287 3.53 -2.65 -4.59
N GLY A 288 4.21 -2.21 -3.52
CA GLY A 288 4.85 -0.90 -3.45
C GLY A 288 3.86 0.25 -3.29
N ILE A 289 4.20 1.42 -3.84
CA ILE A 289 3.58 2.71 -3.54
C ILE A 289 2.10 2.80 -3.97
N HIS A 290 1.75 2.07 -5.02
CA HIS A 290 0.41 2.09 -5.63
C HIS A 290 -0.53 1.11 -4.91
N ASP A 291 -0.01 0.25 -4.03
CA ASP A 291 -0.84 -0.57 -3.15
C ASP A 291 -1.31 0.25 -1.94
N TYR A 292 -2.46 0.91 -2.12
CA TYR A 292 -3.07 1.72 -1.07
C TYR A 292 -3.77 0.88 0.01
N GLN A 293 -4.07 -0.40 -0.25
CA GLN A 293 -4.77 -1.27 0.70
C GLN A 293 -3.78 -1.93 1.65
N VAL A 294 -2.69 -2.50 1.10
CA VAL A 294 -1.64 -3.17 1.87
C VAL A 294 -0.30 -2.54 1.51
N ARG A 295 0.03 -1.46 2.24
CA ARG A 295 1.33 -0.79 2.10
C ARG A 295 2.48 -1.70 2.50
N SER A 296 3.68 -1.40 2.02
CA SER A 296 4.89 -2.21 2.24
C SER A 296 5.16 -2.53 3.72
N ARG A 297 4.88 -1.61 4.66
CA ARG A 297 5.04 -1.88 6.10
C ARG A 297 4.18 -3.04 6.59
N LEU A 298 2.94 -3.11 6.12
CA LEU A 298 2.01 -4.18 6.48
C LEU A 298 2.52 -5.52 5.96
N ALA A 299 3.13 -5.54 4.76
CA ALA A 299 3.67 -6.72 4.12
C ALA A 299 5.06 -7.15 4.62
N SER A 300 5.65 -6.44 5.58
CA SER A 300 6.94 -6.81 6.18
C SER A 300 6.82 -8.04 7.08
N LEU A 301 7.85 -8.88 7.05
CA LEU A 301 8.03 -10.04 7.94
C LEU A 301 8.93 -9.74 9.15
N ASP A 302 9.37 -8.48 9.31
CA ASP A 302 10.31 -8.07 10.35
C ASP A 302 9.76 -8.38 11.75
N GLY A 303 10.61 -8.94 12.61
CA GLY A 303 10.23 -9.32 13.97
C GLY A 303 9.22 -10.47 14.06
N ILE A 304 8.91 -11.13 12.94
CA ILE A 304 8.01 -12.29 12.85
C ILE A 304 8.78 -13.51 12.33
N VAL A 305 9.47 -13.36 11.19
CA VAL A 305 10.27 -14.41 10.54
C VAL A 305 11.75 -13.97 10.54
N PRO A 306 12.69 -14.84 10.98
CA PRO A 306 14.11 -14.51 10.90
C PRO A 306 14.57 -14.46 9.44
N SER A 307 15.55 -13.60 9.14
CA SER A 307 16.09 -13.40 7.77
C SER A 307 16.65 -14.68 7.12
N THR A 308 17.00 -15.69 7.93
CA THR A 308 17.45 -17.01 7.47
C THR A 308 16.32 -17.89 6.89
N HIS A 309 15.06 -17.55 7.17
CA HIS A 309 13.87 -18.31 6.75
C HIS A 309 12.87 -17.44 5.98
N GLY A 310 13.13 -16.16 5.76
CA GLY A 310 12.25 -15.34 4.96
C GLY A 310 12.74 -13.91 4.75
N PHE A 311 12.19 -13.28 3.73
CA PHE A 311 12.46 -11.88 3.42
C PHE A 311 11.26 -11.25 2.72
N MET A 312 11.27 -9.91 2.66
CA MET A 312 10.32 -9.12 1.91
C MET A 312 11.03 -8.47 0.71
N VAL A 313 10.35 -8.39 -0.44
CA VAL A 313 10.81 -7.66 -1.62
C VAL A 313 9.66 -6.80 -2.17
N GLY A 314 9.93 -5.56 -2.56
CA GLY A 314 8.94 -4.72 -3.23
C GLY A 314 8.90 -5.04 -4.72
N SER A 315 7.72 -5.06 -5.34
CA SER A 315 7.57 -5.32 -6.77
C SER A 315 8.36 -4.34 -7.65
N SER A 316 8.58 -3.12 -7.15
CA SER A 316 9.41 -2.08 -7.78
C SER A 316 10.92 -2.30 -7.64
N SER A 317 11.37 -3.21 -6.78
CA SER A 317 12.77 -3.59 -6.59
C SER A 317 13.07 -5.01 -7.07
N MET A 318 12.02 -5.73 -7.46
CA MET A 318 12.07 -7.11 -7.87
C MET A 318 12.64 -7.22 -9.29
N LYS A 319 13.58 -8.14 -9.45
CA LYS A 319 14.26 -8.42 -10.72
C LYS A 319 13.25 -8.71 -11.83
N ASN A 320 13.49 -8.14 -13.02
CA ASN A 320 12.61 -8.18 -14.20
C ASN A 320 11.21 -7.58 -14.05
N VAL A 321 10.83 -7.03 -12.90
CA VAL A 321 9.49 -6.45 -12.67
C VAL A 321 9.51 -4.94 -12.56
N TRP A 322 10.25 -4.40 -11.59
CA TRP A 322 10.55 -2.96 -11.49
C TRP A 322 9.34 -2.02 -11.56
N LEU A 323 8.17 -2.47 -11.11
CA LEU A 323 6.93 -1.72 -11.20
C LEU A 323 6.21 -1.71 -9.86
N SER A 324 5.77 -0.53 -9.44
CA SER A 324 4.78 -0.38 -8.38
C SER A 324 3.39 -0.64 -8.95
N MET A 325 2.59 -1.41 -8.23
CA MET A 325 1.33 -1.98 -8.70
C MET A 325 0.23 -1.77 -7.67
N GLU A 326 -1.00 -1.57 -8.16
CA GLU A 326 -2.17 -1.52 -7.29
C GLU A 326 -2.44 -2.90 -6.68
N HIS A 327 -3.24 -2.92 -5.60
CA HIS A 327 -3.46 -4.12 -4.78
C HIS A 327 -3.90 -5.36 -5.56
N GLN A 328 -4.76 -5.19 -6.56
CA GLN A 328 -5.24 -6.30 -7.41
C GLN A 328 -4.32 -6.55 -8.62
N SER A 329 -3.57 -5.53 -9.05
CA SER A 329 -2.68 -5.59 -10.21
C SER A 329 -1.53 -6.56 -10.02
N ILE A 330 -1.11 -6.80 -8.77
CA ILE A 330 -0.12 -7.83 -8.44
C ILE A 330 -0.50 -9.24 -8.92
N LEU A 331 -1.79 -9.53 -9.12
CA LEU A 331 -2.21 -10.87 -9.54
C LEU A 331 -2.17 -11.07 -11.05
N TRP A 332 -2.37 -10.02 -11.86
CA TRP A 332 -2.45 -10.14 -13.31
C TRP A 332 -1.28 -9.50 -14.05
N CYS A 333 -0.38 -8.83 -13.33
CA CYS A 333 0.74 -8.18 -13.96
C CYS A 333 1.70 -9.17 -14.58
N ASN A 334 1.86 -9.10 -15.90
CA ASN A 334 2.59 -10.12 -16.64
C ASN A 334 4.05 -10.22 -16.22
N GLN A 335 4.74 -9.10 -16.07
CA GLN A 335 6.14 -9.10 -15.61
C GLN A 335 6.31 -9.84 -14.28
N LEU A 336 5.41 -9.62 -13.33
CA LEU A 336 5.43 -10.28 -12.03
C LEU A 336 5.00 -11.74 -12.11
N ALA A 337 3.94 -12.04 -12.87
CA ALA A 337 3.46 -13.39 -13.04
C ALA A 337 4.52 -14.30 -13.67
N VAL A 338 5.20 -13.82 -14.71
CA VAL A 338 6.36 -14.49 -15.35
C VAL A 338 7.48 -14.69 -14.34
N GLN A 339 7.89 -13.65 -13.62
CA GLN A 339 9.01 -13.77 -12.68
C GLN A 339 8.70 -14.75 -11.53
N VAL A 340 7.50 -14.72 -10.98
CA VAL A 340 7.05 -15.66 -9.94
C VAL A 340 6.98 -17.08 -10.48
N ALA A 341 6.41 -17.29 -11.68
CA ALA A 341 6.33 -18.60 -12.33
C ALA A 341 7.72 -19.25 -12.48
N HIS A 342 8.68 -18.53 -13.08
CA HIS A 342 10.05 -19.01 -13.23
C HIS A 342 10.73 -19.23 -11.88
N THR A 343 10.47 -18.37 -10.89
CA THR A 343 11.03 -18.53 -9.53
C THR A 343 10.57 -19.84 -8.89
N LEU A 344 9.26 -20.14 -8.95
CA LEU A 344 8.71 -21.35 -8.35
C LEU A 344 9.21 -22.62 -9.03
N LEU A 345 9.28 -22.62 -10.37
CA LEU A 345 9.82 -23.74 -11.16
C LEU A 345 11.30 -24.01 -10.88
N SER A 346 12.10 -22.94 -10.69
CA SER A 346 13.53 -23.10 -10.40
C SER A 346 13.84 -23.60 -8.99
N MET A 347 12.87 -23.66 -8.07
CA MET A 347 13.05 -24.28 -6.75
C MET A 347 12.96 -25.82 -6.78
N ILE A 348 12.57 -26.39 -7.91
CA ILE A 348 12.45 -27.83 -8.09
C ILE A 348 13.84 -28.40 -8.42
N ASP A 349 14.31 -29.32 -7.59
CA ASP A 349 15.56 -30.03 -7.80
C ASP A 349 15.47 -30.85 -9.11
N PRO A 350 16.40 -30.66 -10.06
CA PRO A 350 16.39 -31.39 -11.34
C PRO A 350 16.64 -32.89 -11.17
N VAL A 351 17.28 -33.31 -10.07
CA VAL A 351 17.60 -34.71 -9.78
C VAL A 351 16.41 -35.38 -9.11
N ASP A 352 15.98 -34.86 -7.97
CA ASP A 352 14.92 -35.48 -7.15
C ASP A 352 13.51 -35.17 -7.67
N ARG A 353 13.39 -34.20 -8.58
CA ARG A 353 12.12 -33.70 -9.13
C ARG A 353 11.14 -33.27 -8.03
N GLN A 354 11.65 -32.73 -6.94
CA GLN A 354 10.91 -32.22 -5.78
C GLN A 354 11.49 -30.86 -5.38
N PRO A 355 10.76 -30.01 -4.65
CA PRO A 355 11.35 -28.79 -4.09
C PRO A 355 12.61 -29.10 -3.27
N PHE A 356 13.65 -28.27 -3.37
CA PHE A 356 14.88 -28.47 -2.58
C PHE A 356 14.58 -28.67 -1.10
N SER A 357 15.14 -29.69 -0.47
CA SER A 357 14.88 -30.04 0.93
C SER A 357 15.50 -29.07 1.95
N SER A 358 16.62 -28.43 1.62
CA SER A 358 17.30 -27.44 2.47
C SER A 358 16.59 -26.09 2.42
N SER A 359 16.22 -25.56 3.58
CA SER A 359 15.65 -24.20 3.71
C SER A 359 16.63 -23.13 3.24
N GLN A 360 17.93 -23.30 3.47
CA GLN A 360 18.97 -22.38 3.00
C GLN A 360 19.05 -22.36 1.46
N LYS A 361 19.02 -23.53 0.81
CA LYS A 361 19.01 -23.60 -0.67
C LYS A 361 17.76 -22.94 -1.24
N ARG A 362 16.58 -23.16 -0.65
CA ARG A 362 15.33 -22.51 -1.08
C ARG A 362 15.39 -20.99 -0.93
N ILE A 363 15.82 -20.48 0.22
CA ILE A 363 15.97 -19.03 0.45
C ILE A 363 16.99 -18.42 -0.51
N PHE A 364 18.12 -19.09 -0.74
CA PHE A 364 19.12 -18.65 -1.71
C PHE A 364 18.53 -18.57 -3.12
N MET A 365 17.80 -19.60 -3.56
CA MET A 365 17.16 -19.63 -4.88
C MET A 365 16.13 -18.49 -5.02
N LEU A 366 15.28 -18.30 -4.00
CA LEU A 366 14.28 -17.25 -3.97
C LEU A 366 14.92 -15.85 -3.99
N ALA A 367 15.96 -15.63 -3.19
CA ALA A 367 16.67 -14.36 -3.15
C ALA A 367 17.34 -14.06 -4.51
N ASN A 368 18.04 -15.04 -5.09
CA ASN A 368 18.74 -14.90 -6.36
C ASN A 368 17.78 -14.63 -7.54
N MET A 369 16.58 -15.20 -7.51
CA MET A 369 15.56 -14.98 -8.54
C MET A 369 14.81 -13.65 -8.35
N LEU A 370 14.53 -13.23 -7.12
CA LEU A 370 13.61 -12.11 -6.86
C LEU A 370 14.33 -10.79 -6.54
N GLN A 371 15.44 -10.82 -5.79
CA GLN A 371 16.16 -9.60 -5.38
C GLN A 371 17.11 -9.13 -6.46
N SER A 372 17.24 -7.81 -6.62
CA SER A 372 18.29 -7.20 -7.43
C SER A 372 19.57 -7.03 -6.61
N ALA A 373 20.74 -7.01 -7.27
CA ALA A 373 22.03 -6.77 -6.61
C ALA A 373 22.20 -5.31 -6.11
N ALA A 374 21.28 -4.43 -6.48
CA ALA A 374 21.34 -3.00 -6.26
C ALA A 374 21.53 -2.58 -4.79
N PRO A 375 20.81 -3.13 -3.79
CA PRO A 375 20.99 -2.74 -2.39
C PRO A 375 22.38 -3.08 -1.83
N GLN A 376 22.99 -4.17 -2.29
CA GLN A 376 24.33 -4.60 -1.82
C GLN A 376 25.42 -3.67 -2.35
N SER A 377 25.36 -3.27 -3.63
CA SER A 377 26.33 -2.33 -4.23
C SER A 377 26.22 -0.90 -3.67
N LEU A 378 25.09 -0.57 -3.03
CA LEU A 378 24.82 0.71 -2.36
C LEU A 378 25.16 0.68 -0.86
N SER A 379 25.61 -0.45 -0.30
CA SER A 379 25.76 -0.65 1.15
C SER A 379 26.78 0.29 1.83
N TRP A 380 27.73 0.87 1.09
CA TRP A 380 28.67 1.85 1.63
C TRP A 380 28.04 3.25 1.74
N MET A 381 26.99 3.54 0.95
CA MET A 381 26.18 4.76 1.06
C MET A 381 25.23 4.70 2.28
N ASP A 382 24.98 3.50 2.81
CA ASP A 382 24.14 3.25 3.99
C ASP A 382 24.76 3.67 5.33
N ARG A 383 26.00 4.21 5.36
CA ARG A 383 26.56 4.82 6.59
C ARG A 383 25.80 6.08 7.06
N VAL A 384 24.75 6.52 6.34
CA VAL A 384 23.96 7.72 6.66
C VAL A 384 22.63 7.43 7.39
N THR A 385 22.16 6.17 7.47
CA THR A 385 21.01 5.81 8.33
C THR A 385 21.02 4.33 8.69
N GLY A 386 20.85 4.02 9.98
CA GLY A 386 20.94 2.68 10.58
C GLY A 386 19.84 1.68 10.18
N SER A 387 19.64 1.45 8.89
CA SER A 387 19.13 0.17 8.41
C SER A 387 20.25 -0.83 8.63
N GLN A 388 20.04 -1.78 9.55
CA GLN A 388 20.86 -2.96 9.57
C GLN A 388 20.71 -3.60 8.19
N SER A 389 21.73 -3.46 7.33
CA SER A 389 21.94 -4.51 6.33
C SER A 389 21.84 -5.80 7.11
N SER A 390 20.97 -6.69 6.66
CA SER A 390 20.86 -8.03 7.20
C SER A 390 22.27 -8.58 7.27
N LYS A 391 22.89 -8.52 8.45
CA LYS A 391 24.20 -9.11 8.72
C LYS A 391 23.96 -10.59 8.54
N PHE A 392 24.20 -11.06 7.33
CA PHE A 392 23.92 -12.42 6.94
C PHE A 392 24.86 -13.41 7.63
N LEU A 393 25.84 -12.95 8.42
CA LEU A 393 26.63 -13.80 9.30
C LEU A 393 27.15 -13.01 10.52
N GLY A 394 27.20 -13.69 11.66
CA GLY A 394 27.85 -13.22 12.88
C GLY A 394 29.35 -12.96 12.67
N SER A 395 29.85 -12.02 13.45
CA SER A 395 31.26 -11.64 13.58
C SER A 395 32.16 -12.84 13.87
N ASP A 396 32.90 -13.34 12.88
CA ASP A 396 34.19 -14.01 13.08
C ASP A 396 35.23 -13.41 12.12
N THR A 397 36.02 -12.50 12.65
CA THR A 397 36.94 -11.57 11.97
C THR A 397 38.18 -12.23 11.33
N ARG A 398 38.33 -13.56 11.39
CA ARG A 398 39.43 -14.28 10.73
C ARG A 398 39.04 -14.90 9.39
N VAL A 399 37.80 -15.34 9.23
CA VAL A 399 37.32 -16.01 8.00
C VAL A 399 37.00 -14.99 6.89
N ALA A 400 36.57 -13.77 7.27
CA ALA A 400 36.29 -12.69 6.34
C ALA A 400 37.52 -12.21 5.54
N ASN A 401 38.72 -12.26 6.13
CA ASN A 401 39.96 -11.83 5.46
C ASN A 401 40.53 -12.89 4.51
N GLU A 402 40.23 -14.18 4.71
CA GLU A 402 40.62 -15.25 3.77
C GLU A 402 39.62 -15.40 2.61
N LEU A 403 38.34 -15.13 2.84
CA LEU A 403 37.27 -15.18 1.82
C LEU A 403 37.32 -14.05 0.78
N GLN A 404 37.85 -12.88 1.14
CA GLN A 404 38.03 -11.78 0.17
C GLN A 404 39.10 -12.08 -0.90
N ARG A 405 39.97 -13.07 -0.69
CA ARG A 405 41.10 -13.34 -1.59
C ARG A 405 40.77 -14.28 -2.76
N ASN A 406 39.66 -15.02 -2.71
CA ASN A 406 39.36 -16.10 -3.67
C ASN A 406 38.12 -15.90 -4.58
N ASN A 407 37.36 -14.81 -4.47
CA ASN A 407 36.13 -14.62 -5.27
C ASN A 407 36.30 -13.61 -6.41
N SER A 408 36.88 -14.03 -7.54
CA SER A 408 36.79 -13.30 -8.80
C SER A 408 35.78 -13.98 -9.72
N ILE A 409 34.50 -13.61 -9.60
CA ILE A 409 33.48 -13.98 -10.59
C ILE A 409 33.78 -13.18 -11.86
N SER A 410 34.58 -13.74 -12.77
CA SER A 410 34.93 -13.12 -14.05
C SER A 410 33.80 -13.25 -15.06
N CYS A 411 33.66 -12.28 -15.95
CA CYS A 411 32.74 -12.37 -17.07
C CYS A 411 33.05 -13.64 -17.92
N PRO A 412 32.02 -14.28 -18.50
CA PRO A 412 32.22 -15.52 -19.25
C PRO A 412 33.18 -15.33 -20.44
N ALA A 413 34.03 -16.33 -20.64
CA ALA A 413 35.06 -16.34 -21.70
C ALA A 413 34.46 -16.45 -23.12
N SER A 414 33.16 -16.77 -23.23
CA SER A 414 32.45 -16.97 -24.50
C SER A 414 32.26 -15.70 -25.34
N VAL A 415 32.50 -14.52 -24.77
CA VAL A 415 32.48 -13.26 -25.54
C VAL A 415 33.88 -13.01 -26.09
N GLN A 416 34.07 -13.11 -27.40
CA GLN A 416 35.33 -12.75 -28.07
C GLN A 416 35.52 -11.23 -28.01
N TRP A 417 36.33 -10.77 -27.07
CA TRP A 417 36.90 -9.43 -27.09
C TRP A 417 38.13 -9.48 -28.01
N THR A 418 38.19 -8.62 -29.02
CA THR A 418 39.36 -8.53 -29.90
C THR A 418 40.60 -8.24 -29.04
N SER A 419 41.56 -9.16 -29.04
CA SER A 419 42.66 -9.18 -28.07
C SER A 419 43.59 -7.98 -28.18
N ASP A 420 43.77 -7.42 -29.37
CA ASP A 420 44.57 -6.20 -29.59
C ASP A 420 44.12 -5.59 -30.92
N GLY A 421 43.22 -4.61 -30.86
CA GLY A 421 42.98 -3.73 -32.01
C GLY A 421 44.10 -2.70 -32.05
N LEU A 422 44.78 -2.57 -33.19
CA LEU A 422 45.91 -1.67 -33.48
C LEU A 422 45.67 -0.15 -33.26
N GLU A 423 44.67 0.28 -32.48
CA GLU A 423 44.41 1.68 -32.15
C GLU A 423 44.84 2.03 -30.72
N LYS A 424 45.46 3.21 -30.55
CA LYS A 424 46.05 3.67 -29.28
C LYS A 424 45.02 3.70 -28.15
N ASP A 425 45.32 3.01 -27.05
CA ASP A 425 44.67 3.16 -25.75
C ASP A 425 44.51 4.64 -25.36
N LEU A 426 43.33 5.01 -24.86
CA LEU A 426 43.01 6.39 -24.48
C LEU A 426 43.33 6.60 -23.00
N HIS A 427 44.40 7.34 -22.70
CA HIS A 427 44.70 7.76 -21.33
C HIS A 427 43.87 8.98 -20.94
N ILE A 428 42.92 8.78 -20.02
CA ILE A 428 42.06 9.84 -19.52
C ILE A 428 42.74 10.52 -18.33
N GLN A 429 42.98 11.81 -18.46
CA GLN A 429 43.61 12.64 -17.42
C GLN A 429 42.60 13.45 -16.59
N SER A 430 41.33 13.47 -17.02
CA SER A 430 40.22 14.10 -16.31
C SER A 430 39.61 13.12 -15.30
N ASN A 431 38.95 13.64 -14.26
CA ASN A 431 38.16 12.82 -13.35
C ASN A 431 36.85 12.34 -13.96
N LEU A 432 36.48 12.82 -15.16
CA LEU A 432 35.29 12.45 -15.91
C LEU A 432 35.69 11.58 -17.12
N VAL A 433 34.91 10.53 -17.37
CA VAL A 433 35.10 9.53 -18.43
C VAL A 433 33.84 9.45 -19.24
N THR A 434 33.97 9.57 -20.56
CA THR A 434 32.83 9.51 -21.49
C THR A 434 33.09 8.46 -22.56
N VAL A 435 32.05 7.70 -22.89
CA VAL A 435 32.04 6.74 -24.00
C VAL A 435 31.06 7.26 -25.03
N LEU A 436 31.54 7.86 -26.12
CA LEU A 436 30.70 8.50 -27.15
C LEU A 436 30.29 7.55 -28.28
N ALA A 437 30.88 6.36 -28.35
CA ALA A 437 30.60 5.35 -29.36
C ALA A 437 31.13 3.99 -28.92
N MET A 438 30.69 2.93 -29.61
CA MET A 438 31.27 1.58 -29.55
C MET A 438 32.58 1.54 -30.34
N ASP A 439 33.51 2.44 -29.99
CA ASP A 439 34.80 2.66 -30.69
C ASP A 439 35.79 1.49 -30.53
N GLY A 440 35.47 0.52 -29.68
CA GLY A 440 36.37 -0.60 -29.37
C GLY A 440 37.61 -0.19 -28.57
N ARG A 441 37.72 1.09 -28.14
CA ARG A 441 38.93 1.62 -27.51
C ARG A 441 38.90 1.43 -26.00
N ARG A 442 40.05 1.04 -25.44
CA ARG A 442 40.24 0.94 -23.99
C ARG A 442 40.62 2.30 -23.41
N ARG A 443 39.94 2.70 -22.35
CA ARG A 443 40.20 3.94 -21.59
C ARG A 443 40.97 3.61 -20.32
N TRP A 444 42.13 4.21 -20.14
CA TRP A 444 43.01 4.04 -18.97
C TRP A 444 42.90 5.21 -18.02
N LEU A 445 42.70 4.90 -16.73
CA LEU A 445 42.48 5.84 -15.64
C LEU A 445 43.50 5.57 -14.54
N ASP A 446 44.18 6.61 -14.05
CA ASP A 446 45.08 6.51 -12.90
C ASP A 446 44.28 6.76 -11.61
N ILE A 447 44.02 5.71 -10.83
CA ILE A 447 43.15 5.74 -9.65
C ILE A 447 43.73 6.69 -8.60
N GLN A 448 45.06 6.63 -8.38
CA GLN A 448 45.72 7.43 -7.35
C GLN A 448 45.70 8.91 -7.71
N LYS A 449 45.99 9.25 -8.98
CA LYS A 449 45.99 10.63 -9.45
C LYS A 449 44.59 11.23 -9.49
N LEU A 450 43.60 10.47 -9.98
CA LEU A 450 42.22 10.94 -10.13
C LEU A 450 41.45 10.95 -8.81
N GLY A 451 41.85 10.10 -7.85
CA GLY A 451 41.28 10.02 -6.50
C GLY A 451 41.80 11.05 -5.49
N LEU A 452 42.74 11.92 -5.88
CA LEU A 452 43.24 13.01 -5.04
C LEU A 452 42.12 13.98 -4.61
N ASN A 453 42.36 14.78 -3.57
CA ASN A 453 41.41 15.77 -3.04
C ASN A 453 40.08 15.18 -2.53
N GLY A 454 40.10 13.94 -2.01
CA GLY A 454 38.93 13.28 -1.46
C GLY A 454 37.99 12.65 -2.50
N ARG A 455 38.40 12.58 -3.78
CA ARG A 455 37.63 11.97 -4.88
C ARG A 455 37.86 10.47 -5.02
N GLY A 456 38.00 9.78 -3.89
CA GLY A 456 38.34 8.35 -3.87
C GLY A 456 37.22 7.40 -4.30
N HIS A 457 36.02 7.89 -4.63
CA HIS A 457 34.90 7.07 -5.08
C HIS A 457 34.77 7.15 -6.60
N PHE A 458 34.39 6.05 -7.24
CA PHE A 458 34.14 6.00 -8.67
C PHE A 458 32.71 5.56 -8.94
N VAL A 459 31.99 6.33 -9.76
CA VAL A 459 30.67 5.97 -10.29
C VAL A 459 30.78 5.81 -11.80
N PHE A 460 30.09 4.81 -12.36
CA PHE A 460 30.00 4.60 -13.80
C PHE A 460 28.58 4.18 -14.15
N VAL A 461 27.98 4.83 -15.13
CA VAL A 461 26.61 4.56 -15.60
C VAL A 461 26.65 4.34 -17.09
N THR A 462 25.95 3.33 -17.58
CA THR A 462 26.01 2.93 -18.99
C THR A 462 24.68 2.37 -19.49
N ASN A 463 24.43 2.52 -20.79
CA ASN A 463 23.36 1.83 -21.52
C ASN A 463 23.88 0.56 -22.23
N LEU A 464 25.14 0.18 -22.00
CA LEU A 464 25.76 -1.02 -22.54
C LEU A 464 25.55 -2.19 -21.57
N ALA A 465 25.26 -3.36 -22.13
CA ALA A 465 25.15 -4.59 -21.37
C ALA A 465 26.50 -4.93 -20.66
N PRO A 466 26.50 -5.23 -19.36
CA PRO A 466 27.68 -5.73 -18.65
C PRO A 466 28.25 -6.99 -19.32
N CYS A 467 29.57 -7.18 -19.24
CA CYS A 467 30.33 -8.31 -19.79
C CYS A 467 30.38 -8.45 -21.32
N SER A 468 29.33 -8.05 -22.04
CA SER A 468 29.21 -8.15 -23.51
C SER A 468 29.45 -6.82 -24.21
N GLY A 469 28.96 -5.71 -23.65
CA GLY A 469 29.12 -4.36 -24.19
C GLY A 469 30.24 -3.55 -23.51
N VAL A 470 30.42 -3.73 -22.20
CA VAL A 470 31.45 -3.04 -21.41
C VAL A 470 32.15 -3.99 -20.44
N ARG A 471 33.44 -3.77 -20.20
CA ARG A 471 34.24 -4.45 -19.16
C ARG A 471 35.12 -3.48 -18.41
N ILE A 472 35.19 -3.63 -17.09
CA ILE A 472 36.01 -2.82 -16.19
C ILE A 472 36.99 -3.71 -15.43
N HIS A 473 38.27 -3.35 -15.50
CA HIS A 473 39.35 -4.06 -14.81
C HIS A 473 40.14 -3.10 -13.91
N LEU A 474 40.57 -3.61 -12.75
CA LEU A 474 41.50 -2.97 -11.84
C LEU A 474 42.89 -3.60 -11.97
N TRP A 475 43.90 -2.75 -12.13
CA TRP A 475 45.28 -3.13 -12.40
C TRP A 475 46.19 -2.68 -11.26
N PRO A 476 46.95 -3.61 -10.65
CA PRO A 476 47.90 -3.28 -9.61
C PRO A 476 49.12 -2.55 -10.17
N GLU A 477 49.86 -1.89 -9.29
CA GLU A 477 51.14 -1.30 -9.65
C GLU A 477 52.14 -2.38 -10.07
N LYS A 478 52.85 -2.18 -11.19
CA LYS A 478 53.94 -3.09 -11.58
C LYS A 478 55.08 -2.93 -10.58
N HIS A 479 55.14 -3.79 -9.56
CA HIS A 479 56.34 -3.91 -8.73
C HIS A 479 57.49 -4.45 -9.60
N ARG A 480 58.56 -3.66 -9.74
CA ARG A 480 59.88 -4.17 -10.16
C ARG A 480 60.51 -4.89 -8.97
N SER A 481 60.02 -6.06 -8.60
CA SER A 481 60.70 -6.93 -7.64
C SER A 481 61.46 -8.02 -8.38
N SER A 482 62.78 -8.02 -8.24
CA SER A 482 63.70 -9.06 -8.72
C SER A 482 63.68 -10.28 -7.80
N ILE A 483 62.50 -10.76 -7.40
CA ILE A 483 62.34 -11.90 -6.50
C ILE A 483 61.56 -12.99 -7.22
N GLN A 484 62.21 -14.12 -7.42
CA GLN A 484 61.90 -15.18 -8.39
C GLN A 484 60.65 -16.04 -8.08
N ASN A 485 59.80 -15.67 -7.11
CA ASN A 485 58.67 -16.49 -6.64
C ASN A 485 57.34 -15.74 -6.44
N GLU A 486 57.18 -14.50 -6.96
CA GLU A 486 55.87 -13.84 -6.93
C GLU A 486 55.03 -14.13 -8.17
N VAL A 487 53.73 -14.38 -7.95
CA VAL A 487 52.69 -14.54 -8.96
C VAL A 487 52.74 -13.35 -9.96
N PRO A 488 52.76 -13.58 -11.29
CA PRO A 488 52.85 -12.52 -12.30
C PRO A 488 51.83 -11.39 -12.07
N ALA A 489 52.21 -10.14 -12.31
CA ALA A 489 51.30 -8.99 -12.17
C ALA A 489 50.01 -9.11 -13.01
N SER A 490 50.05 -9.89 -14.11
CA SER A 490 48.88 -10.23 -14.94
C SER A 490 47.87 -11.17 -14.25
N LYS A 491 48.28 -11.95 -13.25
CA LYS A 491 47.39 -12.78 -12.42
C LYS A 491 46.79 -12.02 -11.23
N LYS A 492 47.17 -10.75 -11.02
CA LYS A 492 46.64 -9.86 -9.95
C LYS A 492 45.62 -8.83 -10.50
N ILE A 493 45.22 -8.93 -11.77
CA ILE A 493 44.17 -8.09 -12.38
C ILE A 493 42.82 -8.58 -11.88
N VAL A 494 41.98 -7.66 -11.44
CA VAL A 494 40.63 -7.98 -10.97
C VAL A 494 39.60 -7.39 -11.93
N GLU A 495 38.78 -8.24 -12.53
CA GLU A 495 37.60 -7.79 -13.26
C GLU A 495 36.48 -7.42 -12.27
N VAL A 496 35.97 -6.20 -12.38
CA VAL A 496 34.88 -5.69 -11.53
C VAL A 496 33.59 -5.45 -12.33
N THR A 497 33.58 -5.79 -13.62
CA THR A 497 32.40 -5.72 -14.49
C THR A 497 31.21 -6.47 -13.89
N SER A 498 31.46 -7.63 -13.28
CA SER A 498 30.45 -8.47 -12.65
C SER A 498 29.85 -7.87 -11.37
N LYS A 499 30.35 -6.73 -10.87
CA LYS A 499 29.72 -5.97 -9.77
C LYS A 499 28.72 -4.92 -10.27
N MET A 500 28.58 -4.74 -11.58
CA MET A 500 27.59 -3.82 -12.14
C MET A 500 26.17 -4.26 -11.74
N VAL A 501 25.37 -3.28 -11.35
CA VAL A 501 23.93 -3.44 -11.07
C VAL A 501 23.18 -3.12 -12.35
N GLU A 502 22.34 -4.02 -12.83
CA GLU A 502 21.50 -3.73 -13.99
C GLU A 502 20.32 -2.85 -13.61
N ILE A 503 19.99 -1.92 -14.51
CA ILE A 503 18.88 -1.00 -14.40
C ILE A 503 17.82 -1.46 -15.40
N PRO A 504 16.54 -1.45 -15.03
CA PRO A 504 15.46 -1.66 -15.97
C PRO A 504 15.35 -0.49 -16.95
N ALA A 505 16.14 -0.54 -18.02
CA ALA A 505 16.08 0.44 -19.10
C ALA A 505 14.71 0.43 -19.81
N GLY A 506 13.93 -0.65 -19.70
CA GLY A 506 12.75 -0.85 -20.55
C GLY A 506 13.15 -1.04 -22.02
N PRO A 507 12.18 -1.20 -22.94
CA PRO A 507 12.48 -1.30 -24.37
C PRO A 507 13.07 0.02 -24.88
N ALA A 508 14.12 -0.06 -25.70
CA ALA A 508 14.69 1.11 -26.36
C ALA A 508 13.59 1.90 -27.11
N PRO A 509 13.62 3.24 -27.10
CA PRO A 509 12.61 4.06 -27.77
C PRO A 509 12.45 3.64 -29.24
N LYS A 510 11.21 3.38 -29.67
CA LYS A 510 10.92 3.05 -31.08
C LYS A 510 11.25 4.26 -31.95
N GLN A 511 11.96 4.03 -33.06
CA GLN A 511 12.22 5.09 -34.03
C GLN A 511 10.88 5.52 -34.65
N VAL A 512 10.55 6.81 -34.56
CA VAL A 512 9.31 7.36 -35.17
C VAL A 512 9.38 7.29 -36.70
N GLU A 513 10.60 7.38 -37.26
CA GLU A 513 10.87 7.22 -38.70
C GLU A 513 12.16 6.41 -38.93
N PRO A 514 12.20 5.52 -39.94
CA PRO A 514 13.42 4.82 -40.35
C PRO A 514 14.52 5.82 -40.71
N GLY A 515 15.60 5.87 -39.92
CA GLY A 515 16.74 6.75 -40.16
C GLY A 515 16.72 8.10 -39.44
N SER A 516 15.68 8.40 -38.64
CA SER A 516 15.70 9.58 -37.74
C SER A 516 16.61 9.34 -36.52
N GLN A 517 17.19 10.41 -35.97
CA GLN A 517 17.96 10.33 -34.72
C GLN A 517 16.99 10.18 -33.54
N THR A 518 17.09 9.08 -32.79
CA THR A 518 16.20 8.78 -31.65
C THR A 518 16.71 9.32 -30.32
N GLU A 519 15.79 9.51 -29.35
CA GLU A 519 16.14 9.65 -27.92
C GLU A 519 17.17 8.58 -27.50
N GLN A 520 18.15 8.97 -26.67
CA GLN A 520 19.16 8.04 -26.18
C GLN A 520 18.50 6.91 -25.41
N PRO A 521 18.98 5.66 -25.55
CA PRO A 521 18.42 4.56 -24.77
C PRO A 521 18.71 4.81 -23.29
N PRO A 522 17.72 4.57 -22.41
CA PRO A 522 17.89 4.75 -20.98
C PRO A 522 19.00 3.85 -20.44
N PRO A 523 19.62 4.22 -19.29
CA PRO A 523 20.73 3.46 -18.74
C PRO A 523 20.30 2.05 -18.36
N SER A 524 21.17 1.09 -18.63
CA SER A 524 20.96 -0.33 -18.42
C SER A 524 21.80 -0.90 -17.28
N ALA A 525 22.82 -0.19 -16.82
CA ALA A 525 23.62 -0.60 -15.68
C ALA A 525 24.36 0.57 -15.02
N PHE A 526 24.71 0.39 -13.74
CA PHE A 526 25.65 1.26 -13.04
C PHE A 526 26.64 0.47 -12.18
N LEU A 527 27.80 1.07 -11.90
CA LEU A 527 28.82 0.58 -11.00
C LEU A 527 29.20 1.69 -10.02
N LEU A 528 29.29 1.34 -8.75
CA LEU A 528 29.84 2.18 -7.70
C LEU A 528 31.02 1.43 -7.07
N LEU A 529 32.16 2.10 -6.94
CA LEU A 529 33.33 1.56 -6.28
C LEU A 529 33.78 2.49 -5.17
N SER A 530 33.97 1.91 -3.99
CA SER A 530 34.51 2.60 -2.82
C SER A 530 36.05 2.68 -2.86
N PRO A 531 36.67 3.60 -2.09
CA PRO A 531 38.13 3.65 -1.94
C PRO A 531 38.71 2.34 -1.41
N GLU A 532 37.95 1.65 -0.56
CA GLU A 532 38.32 0.37 0.06
C GLU A 532 38.46 -0.73 -1.00
N GLU A 533 37.53 -0.77 -1.97
CA GLU A 533 37.55 -1.75 -3.07
C GLU A 533 38.59 -1.46 -4.15
N MET A 534 38.97 -0.18 -4.32
CA MET A 534 40.03 0.22 -5.25
C MET A 534 41.42 0.24 -4.59
N SER A 535 41.51 -0.04 -3.29
CA SER A 535 42.76 -0.07 -2.55
C SER A 535 43.71 -1.14 -3.09
N GLY A 536 44.99 -0.79 -3.23
CA GLY A 536 46.02 -1.69 -3.80
C GLY A 536 46.11 -1.70 -5.33
N PHE A 537 45.23 -0.98 -6.03
CA PHE A 537 45.28 -0.83 -7.49
C PHE A 537 45.76 0.57 -7.91
N ARG A 538 46.48 0.64 -9.03
CA ARG A 538 47.00 1.90 -9.58
C ARG A 538 46.20 2.38 -10.78
N PHE A 539 45.78 1.47 -11.65
CA PHE A 539 45.04 1.82 -12.86
C PHE A 539 43.69 1.11 -12.93
N MET A 540 42.73 1.78 -13.55
CA MET A 540 41.44 1.21 -13.95
C MET A 540 41.33 1.31 -15.47
N THR A 541 40.79 0.27 -16.09
CA THR A 541 40.50 0.30 -17.53
C THR A 541 39.04 0.04 -17.81
N VAL A 542 38.43 0.89 -18.64
CA VAL A 542 37.10 0.68 -19.20
C VAL A 542 37.24 0.27 -20.66
N SER A 543 36.88 -0.97 -20.97
CA SER A 543 36.88 -1.54 -22.32
C SER A 543 35.46 -1.59 -22.86
N VAL A 544 35.28 -1.22 -24.13
CA VAL A 544 33.98 -1.15 -24.80
C VAL A 544 34.03 -2.07 -26.02
N ALA A 545 32.95 -2.82 -26.28
CA ALA A 545 32.90 -3.71 -27.43
C ALA A 545 32.89 -2.93 -28.75
N SER A 546 33.44 -3.51 -29.82
CA SER A 546 33.48 -2.90 -31.16
C SER A 546 32.20 -3.12 -31.98
N ARG A 547 31.23 -3.87 -31.44
CA ARG A 547 29.94 -4.19 -32.08
C ARG A 547 28.78 -3.68 -31.24
N PRO A 548 27.67 -3.22 -31.86
CA PRO A 548 26.50 -2.80 -31.14
C PRO A 548 25.89 -3.99 -30.38
N THR A 549 25.76 -3.84 -29.06
CA THR A 549 25.03 -4.75 -28.18
C THR A 549 23.61 -4.27 -27.87
N ILE A 550 23.27 -3.05 -28.33
CA ILE A 550 21.94 -2.45 -28.24
C ILE A 550 21.22 -2.67 -29.57
N SER A 551 19.91 -2.96 -29.52
CA SER A 551 19.06 -3.07 -30.71
C SER A 551 18.93 -1.72 -31.42
N GLY A 552 19.64 -1.51 -32.52
CA GLY A 552 19.60 -0.30 -33.36
C GLY A 552 20.98 0.30 -33.62
N ARG A 553 21.09 1.23 -34.60
CA ARG A 553 22.32 2.02 -34.82
C ARG A 553 22.27 3.29 -33.95
N PRO A 554 23.14 3.44 -32.93
CA PRO A 554 23.18 4.67 -32.14
C PRO A 554 23.74 5.84 -32.97
N PRO A 555 23.38 7.11 -32.64
CA PRO A 555 23.99 8.27 -33.27
C PRO A 555 25.51 8.32 -33.02
N PRO A 556 26.35 8.79 -33.96
CA PRO A 556 27.81 8.84 -33.81
C PRO A 556 28.33 9.73 -32.66
N ALA A 557 27.47 10.54 -32.04
CA ALA A 557 27.82 11.51 -31.00
C ALA A 557 27.02 11.32 -29.69
N ALA A 558 26.33 10.18 -29.54
CA ALA A 558 25.55 9.89 -28.33
C ALA A 558 26.45 9.33 -27.22
N SER A 559 26.27 9.81 -25.99
CA SER A 559 26.95 9.23 -24.84
C SER A 559 26.34 7.85 -24.54
N MET A 560 27.19 6.82 -24.45
CA MET A 560 26.82 5.43 -24.13
C MET A 560 27.20 5.06 -22.69
N ALA A 561 28.15 5.78 -22.12
CA ALA A 561 28.50 5.66 -20.72
C ALA A 561 29.17 6.93 -20.21
N VAL A 562 28.93 7.22 -18.94
CA VAL A 562 29.58 8.31 -18.20
C VAL A 562 30.10 7.75 -16.88
N GLY A 563 31.35 8.03 -16.55
CA GLY A 563 31.94 7.70 -15.26
C GLY A 563 32.69 8.87 -14.65
N GLN A 564 32.74 8.92 -13.32
CA GLN A 564 33.38 10.03 -12.61
C GLN A 564 34.04 9.58 -11.31
N PHE A 565 35.27 10.04 -11.07
CA PHE A 565 35.86 10.09 -9.73
C PHE A 565 35.32 11.30 -8.97
N PHE A 566 34.67 11.06 -7.84
CA PHE A 566 33.91 12.07 -7.12
C PHE A 566 34.07 11.94 -5.60
N ASN A 567 33.78 13.04 -4.91
CA ASN A 567 33.63 13.08 -3.46
C ASN A 567 32.13 13.05 -3.12
N PRO A 568 31.61 12.03 -2.41
CA PRO A 568 30.20 11.95 -2.05
C PRO A 568 29.66 13.17 -1.30
N ALA A 569 30.52 13.87 -0.54
CA ALA A 569 30.13 15.07 0.19
C ALA A 569 29.78 16.25 -0.73
N GLU A 570 30.38 16.35 -1.93
CA GLU A 570 30.11 17.43 -2.90
C GLU A 570 28.70 17.33 -3.51
N GLY A 571 28.18 16.10 -3.66
CA GLY A 571 26.88 15.81 -4.23
C GLY A 571 25.74 15.71 -3.20
N THR A 572 26.03 15.84 -1.90
CA THR A 572 25.03 15.61 -0.85
C THR A 572 24.28 16.89 -0.49
N ARG A 573 22.95 16.84 -0.51
CA ARG A 573 22.05 17.91 -0.07
C ARG A 573 21.02 17.37 0.91
N ALA A 574 20.89 18.02 2.06
CA ALA A 574 19.85 17.70 3.04
C ALA A 574 18.70 18.71 2.94
N LEU A 575 17.48 18.19 2.81
CA LEU A 575 16.26 18.98 2.70
C LEU A 575 15.49 18.90 4.02
N SER A 576 15.32 20.05 4.66
CA SER A 576 14.57 20.16 5.91
C SER A 576 13.07 20.11 5.65
N VAL A 577 12.30 19.64 6.65
CA VAL A 577 10.83 19.58 6.59
C VAL A 577 10.22 20.92 6.23
N GLY A 578 10.73 22.02 6.80
CA GLY A 578 10.25 23.37 6.51
C GLY A 578 10.43 23.81 5.06
N ARG A 579 11.55 23.41 4.42
CA ARG A 579 11.79 23.70 2.99
C ARG A 579 10.85 22.90 2.09
N ILE A 580 10.67 21.61 2.37
CA ILE A 580 9.75 20.76 1.59
C ILE A 580 8.30 21.21 1.77
N ALA A 581 7.89 21.60 2.98
CA ALA A 581 6.54 22.10 3.21
C ALA A 581 6.28 23.40 2.42
N ARG A 582 7.23 24.35 2.46
CA ARG A 582 7.18 25.60 1.68
C ARG A 582 7.14 25.33 0.17
N SER A 583 7.79 24.26 -0.29
CA SER A 583 7.84 23.92 -1.70
C SER A 583 6.50 23.60 -2.34
N SER A 584 5.45 23.37 -1.53
CA SER A 584 4.06 23.26 -1.99
C SER A 584 3.60 24.53 -2.74
N TYR A 585 4.01 25.70 -2.25
CA TYR A 585 3.65 27.02 -2.77
C TYR A 585 4.71 27.59 -3.70
N ASP A 586 5.98 27.45 -3.31
CA ASP A 586 7.14 28.03 -3.99
C ASP A 586 8.18 26.94 -4.23
N PRO A 587 8.23 26.33 -5.43
CA PRO A 587 9.08 25.17 -5.71
C PRO A 587 10.53 25.38 -5.29
N GLU A 588 11.13 24.40 -4.62
CA GLU A 588 12.57 24.45 -4.34
C GLU A 588 13.30 24.13 -5.65
N GLU A 589 14.01 25.12 -6.19
CA GLU A 589 14.77 24.98 -7.42
C GLU A 589 16.26 24.84 -7.12
N ILE A 590 16.88 23.78 -7.66
CA ILE A 590 18.34 23.57 -7.58
C ILE A 590 18.87 23.60 -9.01
N PHE A 591 19.75 24.57 -9.28
CA PHE A 591 20.41 24.67 -10.58
C PHE A 591 21.75 23.94 -10.54
N LEU A 592 21.85 22.87 -11.33
CA LEU A 592 23.06 22.10 -11.55
C LEU A 592 23.76 22.69 -12.78
N LYS A 593 24.89 23.35 -12.56
CA LYS A 593 25.76 23.83 -13.64
C LYS A 593 26.48 22.65 -14.29
N GLU A 594 27.03 22.85 -15.49
CA GLU A 594 28.00 21.93 -16.08
C GLU A 594 29.15 21.65 -15.08
N ASP A 595 29.76 20.46 -15.16
CA ASP A 595 30.76 19.93 -14.23
C ASP A 595 30.25 19.60 -12.80
N HIS A 596 28.94 19.45 -12.63
CA HIS A 596 28.39 18.96 -11.36
C HIS A 596 28.80 17.49 -11.08
N PRO A 597 28.73 17.01 -9.82
CA PRO A 597 28.92 15.59 -9.53
C PRO A 597 27.89 14.71 -10.26
N LEU A 598 28.34 13.62 -10.89
CA LEU A 598 27.50 12.63 -11.59
C LEU A 598 26.48 12.01 -10.62
N ALA A 599 26.89 11.78 -9.38
CA ALA A 599 26.07 11.24 -8.30
C ALA A 599 25.65 12.35 -7.32
N LEU A 600 24.34 12.64 -7.28
CA LEU A 600 23.73 13.65 -6.41
C LEU A 600 22.83 12.98 -5.39
N THR A 601 23.13 13.15 -4.10
CA THR A 601 22.38 12.51 -3.00
C THR A 601 21.47 13.54 -2.34
N LEU A 602 20.16 13.38 -2.49
CA LEU A 602 19.14 14.19 -1.83
C LEU A 602 18.60 13.42 -0.61
N SER A 603 18.88 13.92 0.58
CA SER A 603 18.35 13.35 1.83
C SER A 603 17.17 14.18 2.32
N PHE A 604 16.01 13.53 2.44
CA PHE A 604 14.80 14.15 2.95
C PHE A 604 14.68 13.87 4.44
N SER A 605 14.50 14.93 5.24
CA SER A 605 14.25 14.78 6.68
C SER A 605 12.83 14.32 7.03
N VAL A 606 11.95 14.23 6.02
CA VAL A 606 10.60 13.69 6.12
C VAL A 606 10.47 12.49 5.18
N SER A 607 9.75 11.47 5.64
CA SER A 607 9.33 10.32 4.86
C SER A 607 8.55 10.79 3.61
N LEU A 608 9.05 10.48 2.40
CA LEU A 608 8.31 10.76 1.14
C LEU A 608 6.99 9.96 1.05
N GLY A 609 6.84 8.97 1.91
CA GLY A 609 5.62 8.28 2.33
C GLY A 609 4.52 9.22 2.81
N LEU A 610 4.86 10.16 3.70
CA LEU A 610 3.92 11.15 4.24
C LEU A 610 3.72 12.36 3.34
N LEU A 611 4.84 12.88 2.82
CA LEU A 611 4.87 14.09 2.01
C LEU A 611 5.53 13.79 0.66
N PRO A 612 4.78 13.26 -0.31
CA PRO A 612 5.33 12.93 -1.63
C PRO A 612 5.85 14.18 -2.34
N VAL A 613 6.95 14.06 -3.07
CA VAL A 613 7.59 15.18 -3.78
C VAL A 613 7.52 14.97 -5.27
N LEU A 614 6.96 15.94 -5.98
CA LEU A 614 7.12 16.05 -7.43
C LEU A 614 8.56 16.47 -7.71
N PHE A 615 9.29 15.59 -8.41
CA PHE A 615 10.69 15.78 -8.76
C PHE A 615 10.77 15.94 -10.28
N SER A 616 11.10 17.14 -10.74
CA SER A 616 11.34 17.37 -12.17
C SER A 616 12.82 17.69 -12.38
N LEU A 617 13.41 16.99 -13.33
CA LEU A 617 14.78 17.22 -13.77
C LEU A 617 14.72 17.65 -15.22
N ARG A 618 14.82 18.96 -15.46
CA ARG A 618 14.79 19.52 -16.82
C ARG A 618 16.20 19.85 -17.25
N THR A 619 16.57 19.44 -18.45
CA THR A 619 17.80 19.89 -19.10
C THR A 619 17.73 21.41 -19.28
N ALA A 620 18.71 22.14 -18.76
CA ALA A 620 18.83 23.59 -18.93
C ALA A 620 19.82 23.94 -20.05
N GLY A 621 20.80 23.08 -20.30
CA GLY A 621 21.80 23.26 -21.34
C GLY A 621 22.64 22.00 -21.55
N CYS A 622 23.29 21.93 -22.70
CA CYS A 622 24.14 20.82 -23.13
C CYS A 622 25.37 21.33 -23.91
N GLY A 623 26.00 22.42 -23.43
CA GLY A 623 27.19 23.00 -24.06
C GLY A 623 26.98 23.73 -25.41
N ILE A 624 25.74 23.93 -25.89
CA ILE A 624 25.46 24.66 -27.14
C ILE A 624 25.42 26.16 -26.87
N LYS A 625 26.43 26.90 -27.38
CA LYS A 625 26.41 28.37 -27.45
C LYS A 625 25.87 28.81 -28.82
N ASN A 626 24.92 29.75 -28.83
CA ASN A 626 24.31 30.39 -30.00
C ASN A 626 23.27 29.58 -30.81
N ILE A 627 22.03 29.58 -30.35
CA ILE A 627 20.86 29.46 -31.22
C ILE A 627 19.91 30.58 -30.76
N GLY A 628 19.45 31.44 -31.68
CA GLY A 628 18.58 32.57 -31.36
C GLY A 628 17.28 32.16 -30.65
N ASP A 629 16.58 33.14 -30.08
CA ASP A 629 15.47 33.01 -29.10
C ASP A 629 14.23 32.20 -29.55
N GLN A 630 14.22 31.60 -30.75
CA GLN A 630 13.01 31.06 -31.36
C GLN A 630 12.75 29.55 -31.13
N MET A 631 13.54 28.83 -30.34
CA MET A 631 13.37 27.37 -30.19
C MET A 631 13.82 26.78 -28.84
N GLU A 632 13.31 27.24 -27.68
CA GLU A 632 13.58 26.58 -26.38
C GLU A 632 13.12 25.10 -26.36
N ALA A 633 12.04 24.77 -27.06
CA ALA A 633 11.54 23.40 -27.16
C ALA A 633 12.47 22.49 -27.98
N ASP A 634 12.96 22.97 -29.13
CA ASP A 634 13.88 22.18 -29.97
C ASP A 634 15.27 22.09 -29.34
N LYS A 635 15.70 23.11 -28.60
CA LYS A 635 16.92 23.06 -27.77
C LYS A 635 16.81 21.96 -26.70
N ASN A 636 15.67 21.83 -26.03
CA ASN A 636 15.45 20.75 -25.07
C ASN A 636 15.45 19.36 -25.72
N ASN A 637 14.82 19.21 -26.88
CA ASN A 637 14.87 17.94 -27.63
C ASN A 637 16.30 17.61 -28.09
N LEU A 638 17.07 18.61 -28.57
CA LEU A 638 18.48 18.44 -28.92
C LEU A 638 19.35 18.07 -27.72
N CYS A 639 19.11 18.67 -26.55
CA CYS A 639 19.85 18.31 -25.34
C CYS A 639 19.48 16.92 -24.83
N LYS A 640 18.21 16.48 -24.94
CA LYS A 640 17.81 15.09 -24.67
C LYS A 640 18.52 14.06 -25.57
N LEU A 641 18.92 14.46 -26.78
CA LEU A 641 19.70 13.61 -27.69
C LEU A 641 21.21 13.57 -27.34
N ARG A 642 21.74 14.58 -26.65
CA ARG A 642 23.18 14.69 -26.31
C ARG A 642 23.50 14.23 -24.89
N CYS A 643 22.68 14.63 -23.92
CA CYS A 643 22.88 14.30 -22.52
C CYS A 643 22.58 12.83 -22.27
N PHE A 644 23.45 12.15 -21.52
CA PHE A 644 23.17 10.81 -21.05
C PHE A 644 21.93 10.80 -20.14
N PRO A 645 20.94 9.90 -20.33
CA PRO A 645 19.67 10.01 -19.61
C PRO A 645 19.85 9.77 -18.10
N PRO A 646 19.16 10.55 -17.25
CA PRO A 646 19.34 10.47 -15.81
C PRO A 646 18.54 9.33 -15.17
N VAL A 647 19.03 8.81 -14.04
CA VAL A 647 18.37 7.75 -13.26
C VAL A 647 18.25 8.16 -11.80
N ALA A 648 17.11 7.83 -11.16
CA ALA A 648 16.92 8.00 -9.72
C ALA A 648 16.86 6.65 -9.04
N LEU A 649 17.54 6.58 -7.91
CA LEU A 649 17.53 5.47 -6.98
C LEU A 649 17.02 6.03 -5.66
N ALA A 650 15.79 5.69 -5.29
CA ALA A 650 15.15 6.18 -4.08
C ALA A 650 15.02 5.02 -3.09
N TRP A 651 15.53 5.15 -1.86
CA TRP A 651 15.44 4.08 -0.86
C TRP A 651 14.84 4.54 0.46
N ASP A 652 14.14 3.60 1.10
CA ASP A 652 13.55 3.72 2.43
C ASP A 652 13.68 2.41 3.21
N SER A 653 13.74 2.51 4.54
CA SER A 653 13.91 1.36 5.43
C SER A 653 12.76 0.34 5.37
N VAL A 654 11.57 0.74 4.94
CA VAL A 654 10.37 -0.09 4.93
C VAL A 654 10.11 -0.73 3.57
N SER A 655 10.31 0.01 2.49
CA SER A 655 9.94 -0.47 1.14
C SER A 655 11.14 -0.86 0.29
N GLY A 656 12.35 -0.63 0.80
CA GLY A 656 13.59 -0.93 0.12
C GLY A 656 13.91 0.07 -0.99
N LEU A 657 14.64 -0.40 -2.01
CA LEU A 657 15.14 0.40 -3.12
C LEU A 657 14.12 0.48 -4.27
N HIS A 658 13.80 1.68 -4.71
CA HIS A 658 13.01 1.96 -5.90
C HIS A 658 13.92 2.54 -6.99
N ILE A 659 13.89 1.94 -8.18
CA ILE A 659 14.65 2.43 -9.34
C ILE A 659 13.69 3.13 -10.30
N ILE A 660 14.01 4.38 -10.63
CA ILE A 660 13.23 5.25 -11.52
C ILE A 660 14.13 5.62 -12.71
N PRO A 661 14.06 4.87 -13.82
CA PRO A 661 14.84 5.16 -15.01
C PRO A 661 14.29 6.39 -15.75
N ASN A 662 15.17 7.12 -16.44
CA ASN A 662 14.80 8.17 -17.40
C ASN A 662 14.01 9.36 -16.83
N ILE A 663 14.53 9.99 -15.77
CA ILE A 663 13.79 11.06 -15.07
C ILE A 663 13.76 12.38 -15.88
N TYR A 664 12.59 12.78 -16.35
CA TYR A 664 12.39 14.14 -16.92
C TYR A 664 11.38 14.97 -16.10
N SER A 665 10.28 14.36 -15.67
CA SER A 665 9.33 14.96 -14.74
C SER A 665 8.47 13.86 -14.12
N GLU A 666 8.87 13.38 -12.94
CA GLU A 666 8.16 12.30 -12.27
C GLU A 666 7.82 12.65 -10.84
N THR A 667 6.70 12.12 -10.34
CA THR A 667 6.45 12.25 -8.90
C THR A 667 7.31 11.22 -8.20
N VAL A 668 8.38 11.66 -7.53
CA VAL A 668 9.20 10.76 -6.72
C VAL A 668 8.43 10.48 -5.45
N VAL A 669 7.86 9.29 -5.45
CA VAL A 669 7.05 8.80 -4.37
C VAL A 669 7.66 7.49 -3.95
N VAL A 670 8.15 7.46 -2.72
CA VAL A 670 8.60 6.23 -2.09
C VAL A 670 7.43 5.75 -1.23
N ASP A 671 7.19 4.45 -1.25
CA ASP A 671 6.37 3.86 -0.20
C ASP A 671 7.22 3.89 1.06
N SER A 672 6.79 4.55 2.10
CA SER A 672 7.51 4.54 3.37
C SER A 672 6.49 4.65 4.47
N SER A 673 6.79 4.05 5.63
CA SER A 673 5.84 4.10 6.72
C SER A 673 5.62 5.56 7.09
N PRO A 674 4.36 6.01 7.22
CA PRO A 674 4.11 7.21 8.01
C PRO A 674 4.61 6.97 9.44
N ALA A 675 4.70 8.03 10.23
CA ALA A 675 4.81 7.90 11.68
C ALA A 675 3.51 7.27 12.22
N ILE A 676 3.37 5.95 12.05
CA ILE A 676 2.39 5.15 12.76
C ILE A 676 2.78 5.25 14.24
N TRP A 677 1.80 5.22 15.13
CA TRP A 677 2.03 5.39 16.56
C TRP A 677 3.08 4.41 17.14
N ASP A 678 3.38 3.31 16.43
CA ASP A 678 4.38 2.29 16.81
C ASP A 678 5.76 2.41 16.10
N THR A 679 6.12 3.54 15.46
CA THR A 679 7.42 3.61 14.74
C THR A 679 8.63 3.77 15.66
N HIS A 680 9.64 2.95 15.39
CA HIS A 680 10.91 2.91 16.07
C HIS A 680 12.04 3.64 15.31
N HIS A 681 12.93 4.26 16.09
CA HIS A 681 14.28 4.80 15.78
C HIS A 681 14.66 5.22 14.34
N GLU A 682 15.07 6.49 14.22
CA GLU A 682 15.99 7.10 13.24
C GLU A 682 15.79 6.94 11.71
N ALA A 683 14.83 6.16 11.22
CA ALA A 683 14.78 5.74 9.81
C ALA A 683 13.78 6.48 8.89
N GLU A 684 13.27 7.66 9.25
CA GLU A 684 12.36 8.44 8.38
C GLU A 684 13.10 9.29 7.33
N ARG A 685 14.35 8.96 7.01
CA ARG A 685 15.08 9.64 5.94
C ARG A 685 14.95 8.84 4.67
N THR A 686 14.09 9.30 3.79
CA THR A 686 14.12 8.84 2.40
C THR A 686 15.32 9.50 1.73
N THR A 687 16.15 8.71 1.07
CA THR A 687 17.29 9.23 0.30
C THR A 687 17.06 8.93 -1.17
N VAL A 688 17.33 9.91 -2.02
CA VAL A 688 17.22 9.82 -3.47
C VAL A 688 18.58 10.14 -4.07
N LEU A 689 19.23 9.13 -4.65
CA LEU A 689 20.43 9.29 -5.47
C LEU A 689 20.01 9.53 -6.91
N VAL A 690 20.40 10.68 -7.45
CA VAL A 690 20.20 11.04 -8.85
C VAL A 690 21.53 10.91 -9.56
N LEU A 691 21.54 10.09 -10.62
CA LEU A 691 22.67 9.94 -11.53
C LEU A 691 22.37 10.79 -12.77
N ALA A 692 23.10 11.88 -12.99
CA ALA A 692 22.85 12.84 -14.07
C ALA A 692 24.14 13.30 -14.76
N ASP A 693 24.12 13.43 -16.08
CA ASP A 693 25.32 13.69 -16.90
C ASP A 693 26.00 15.05 -16.63
N PRO A 694 27.24 15.09 -16.09
CA PRO A 694 27.96 16.33 -15.79
C PRO A 694 28.25 17.23 -16.99
N HIS A 695 28.21 16.71 -18.22
CA HIS A 695 28.39 17.52 -19.44
C HIS A 695 27.20 18.45 -19.71
N CYS A 696 26.08 18.21 -19.02
CA CYS A 696 24.86 18.98 -19.16
C CYS A 696 24.58 19.77 -17.89
N SER A 697 23.81 20.86 -18.04
CA SER A 697 23.25 21.58 -16.92
C SER A 697 21.77 21.21 -16.77
N TYR A 698 21.32 21.14 -15.52
CA TYR A 698 19.96 20.75 -15.19
C TYR A 698 19.33 21.72 -14.22
N LYS A 699 18.03 21.91 -14.35
CA LYS A 699 17.17 22.55 -13.37
C LYS A 699 16.38 21.46 -12.66
N VAL A 700 16.73 21.20 -11.41
CA VAL A 700 15.95 20.35 -10.50
C VAL A 700 14.86 21.19 -9.88
N SER A 701 13.61 20.74 -9.96
CA SER A 701 12.47 21.37 -9.29
C SER A 701 11.82 20.35 -8.36
N LEU A 702 11.74 20.71 -7.08
CA LEU A 702 11.15 19.89 -6.02
C LEU A 702 9.90 20.59 -5.51
N ARG A 703 8.76 19.91 -5.57
CA ARG A 703 7.47 20.43 -5.08
C ARG A 703 6.72 19.39 -4.29
N ALA A 704 6.37 19.68 -3.04
CA ALA A 704 5.50 18.80 -2.27
C ALA A 704 4.11 18.66 -2.94
N SER A 705 3.66 17.42 -3.13
CA SER A 705 2.39 17.08 -3.75
C SER A 705 1.29 16.96 -2.70
N LEU A 706 0.58 18.06 -2.48
CA LEU A 706 -0.44 18.17 -1.44
C LEU A 706 -1.64 17.24 -1.69
N GLY A 707 -2.01 16.99 -2.95
CA GLY A 707 -3.04 16.00 -3.31
C GLY A 707 -2.63 14.56 -2.99
N ALA A 708 -1.36 14.21 -3.21
CA ALA A 708 -0.83 12.89 -2.85
C ALA A 708 -0.67 12.74 -1.33
N ALA A 709 -0.26 13.79 -0.62
CA ALA A 709 -0.18 13.79 0.84
C ALA A 709 -1.57 13.63 1.48
N THR A 710 -2.57 14.39 1.02
CA THR A 710 -3.96 14.34 1.55
C THR A 710 -4.62 12.99 1.30
N SER A 711 -4.50 12.41 0.10
CA SER A 711 -5.00 11.06 -0.18
C SER A 711 -4.36 10.01 0.73
N ARG A 712 -3.03 10.08 0.92
CA ARG A 712 -2.33 9.17 1.83
C ARG A 712 -2.75 9.37 3.29
N PHE A 713 -2.98 10.60 3.72
CA PHE A 713 -3.44 10.92 5.08
C PHE A 713 -4.80 10.26 5.37
N PHE A 714 -5.78 10.39 4.47
CA PHE A 714 -7.09 9.75 4.66
C PHE A 714 -7.01 8.22 4.68
N LEU A 715 -6.19 7.62 3.81
CA LEU A 715 -6.02 6.17 3.79
C LEU A 715 -5.44 5.63 5.10
N LEU A 716 -4.57 6.40 5.76
CA LEU A 716 -3.89 5.98 6.99
C LEU A 716 -4.71 6.27 8.24
N TYR A 717 -5.35 7.44 8.32
CA TYR A 717 -5.94 7.95 9.56
C TYR A 717 -7.48 7.98 9.54
N SER A 718 -8.12 7.29 8.59
CA SER A 718 -9.59 7.25 8.48
C SER A 718 -10.26 6.73 9.75
N SER A 719 -9.67 5.72 10.40
CA SER A 719 -10.20 5.13 11.63
C SER A 719 -10.13 6.10 12.82
N GLU A 720 -9.04 6.85 12.92
CA GLU A 720 -8.77 7.85 13.94
C GLU A 720 -9.68 9.06 13.75
N ILE A 721 -9.88 9.51 12.51
CA ILE A 721 -10.85 10.57 12.18
C ILE A 721 -12.24 10.16 12.65
N LEU A 722 -12.68 8.92 12.39
CA LEU A 722 -13.97 8.41 12.83
C LEU A 722 -14.08 8.35 14.36
N GLY A 723 -13.02 7.89 15.04
CA GLY A 723 -12.92 7.92 16.50
C GLY A 723 -13.05 9.34 17.07
N PHE A 724 -12.38 10.33 16.46
CA PHE A 724 -12.53 11.73 16.84
C PHE A 724 -13.93 12.29 16.57
N MET A 725 -14.62 11.86 15.50
CA MET A 725 -16.01 12.27 15.25
C MET A 725 -16.94 11.83 16.38
N VAL A 726 -16.79 10.59 16.85
CA VAL A 726 -17.55 10.08 18.01
C VAL A 726 -17.23 10.91 19.26
N ALA A 727 -15.95 11.18 19.53
CA ALA A 727 -15.54 12.00 20.67
C ALA A 727 -16.12 13.43 20.62
N VAL A 728 -16.07 14.09 19.46
CA VAL A 728 -16.62 15.44 19.26
C VAL A 728 -18.12 15.48 19.56
N ILE A 729 -18.87 14.47 19.11
CA ILE A 729 -20.31 14.35 19.42
C ILE A 729 -20.54 14.11 20.92
N LEU A 730 -19.77 13.25 21.57
CA LEU A 730 -19.88 13.01 23.01
C LEU A 730 -19.64 14.29 23.82
N PHE A 731 -18.67 15.12 23.43
CA PHE A 731 -18.45 16.43 24.06
C PHE A 731 -19.63 17.38 23.84
N GLY A 732 -20.21 17.39 22.64
CA GLY A 732 -21.42 18.16 22.34
C GLY A 732 -22.61 17.73 23.22
N LEU A 733 -22.82 16.42 23.35
CA LEU A 733 -23.86 15.84 24.20
C LEU A 733 -23.65 16.12 25.68
N MET A 734 -22.41 16.05 26.17
CA MET A 734 -22.06 16.41 27.55
C MET A 734 -22.43 17.87 27.87
N ARG A 735 -22.30 18.79 26.90
CA ARG A 735 -22.74 20.17 27.09
C ARG A 735 -24.26 20.32 27.07
N GLN A 736 -24.94 19.59 26.18
CA GLN A 736 -26.40 19.55 26.17
C GLN A 736 -26.95 19.00 27.49
N SER A 737 -26.36 17.93 28.04
CA SER A 737 -26.75 17.35 29.33
C SER A 737 -26.47 18.31 30.49
N SER A 738 -25.30 18.97 30.51
CA SER A 738 -24.99 19.94 31.56
C SER A 738 -25.89 21.18 31.50
N ALA A 739 -26.28 21.63 30.30
CA ALA A 739 -27.26 22.72 30.15
C ALA A 739 -28.65 22.29 30.64
N TRP A 740 -29.04 21.05 30.34
CA TRP A 740 -30.29 20.44 30.81
C TRP A 740 -30.34 20.35 32.34
N GLU A 741 -29.27 19.87 32.99
CA GLU A 741 -29.18 19.77 34.45
C GLU A 741 -29.23 21.13 35.17
N ARG A 742 -28.82 22.20 34.48
CA ARG A 742 -28.82 23.58 35.02
C ARG A 742 -30.09 24.35 34.63
N ASP A 743 -31.14 23.67 34.16
CA ASP A 743 -32.40 24.27 33.67
C ASP A 743 -32.20 25.40 32.64
N SER A 744 -31.06 25.38 31.94
CA SER A 744 -30.71 26.38 30.93
C SER A 744 -31.33 26.02 29.58
N SER A 745 -31.31 26.94 28.61
CA SER A 745 -31.73 26.60 27.25
C SER A 745 -30.75 25.61 26.62
N VAL A 746 -31.28 24.53 26.08
CA VAL A 746 -30.45 23.47 25.49
C VAL A 746 -29.95 23.96 24.14
N PRO A 747 -28.63 24.11 23.94
CA PRO A 747 -28.12 24.55 22.64
C PRO A 747 -28.28 23.43 21.62
N SER A 748 -28.51 23.79 20.36
CA SER A 748 -28.37 22.84 19.24
C SER A 748 -26.98 22.19 19.25
N ILE A 749 -26.90 20.94 18.79
CA ILE A 749 -25.63 20.20 18.73
C ILE A 749 -24.55 20.96 17.94
N LEU A 750 -24.95 21.69 16.90
CA LEU A 750 -24.06 22.56 16.13
C LEU A 750 -23.44 23.67 17.00
N SER A 751 -24.26 24.35 17.81
CA SER A 751 -23.79 25.41 18.71
C SER A 751 -22.93 24.85 19.87
N ALA A 752 -23.28 23.66 20.36
CA ALA A 752 -22.50 22.93 21.36
C ALA A 752 -21.11 22.51 20.83
N ILE A 753 -20.98 22.21 19.54
CA ILE A 753 -19.68 21.92 18.91
C ILE A 753 -18.95 23.20 18.51
N GLU A 754 -19.64 24.24 18.05
CA GLU A 754 -19.03 25.54 17.76
C GLU A 754 -18.33 26.14 19.00
N THR A 755 -18.89 25.89 20.18
CA THR A 755 -18.25 26.28 21.44
C THR A 755 -16.92 25.55 21.68
N ASN A 756 -16.63 24.40 21.05
CA ASN A 756 -15.29 23.78 21.05
C ASN A 756 -14.27 24.58 20.22
N LEU A 757 -14.72 25.45 19.32
CA LEU A 757 -13.88 26.24 18.43
C LEU A 757 -13.66 27.68 18.96
N LYS A 758 -14.12 28.02 20.17
CA LYS A 758 -13.93 29.35 20.76
C LYS A 758 -12.58 29.49 21.49
N LEU A 759 -11.95 30.66 21.42
CA LEU A 759 -10.81 31.06 22.27
C LEU A 759 -11.33 31.86 23.49
N PRO A 760 -10.72 31.78 24.69
CA PRO A 760 -9.52 31.00 25.06
C PRO A 760 -9.78 29.65 25.79
N SER A 761 -10.92 29.45 26.46
CA SER A 761 -11.11 28.30 27.38
C SER A 761 -11.37 26.91 26.75
N PRO A 762 -12.06 26.76 25.60
CA PRO A 762 -12.22 25.46 24.93
C PRO A 762 -11.00 24.99 24.11
N LEU A 763 -10.11 25.91 23.70
CA LEU A 763 -8.89 25.56 22.96
C LEU A 763 -7.87 24.79 23.83
N MET A 764 -7.93 24.98 25.15
CA MET A 764 -7.12 24.20 26.10
C MET A 764 -7.37 22.69 25.93
N PHE A 765 -8.59 22.24 25.66
CA PHE A 765 -8.83 20.82 25.38
C PHE A 765 -8.19 20.37 24.07
N LEU A 766 -8.14 21.24 23.05
CA LEU A 766 -7.43 20.97 21.79
C LEU A 766 -5.92 20.80 21.98
N CYS A 767 -5.33 21.53 22.94
CA CYS A 767 -3.91 21.48 23.24
C CYS A 767 -3.54 20.39 24.25
N PHE A 768 -4.36 20.17 25.29
CA PHE A 768 -4.08 19.23 26.38
C PHE A 768 -4.54 17.80 26.10
N THR A 769 -5.66 17.60 25.39
CA THR A 769 -6.15 16.23 25.10
C THR A 769 -5.15 15.43 24.26
N PRO A 770 -4.52 15.98 23.20
CA PRO A 770 -3.46 15.26 22.50
C PRO A 770 -2.24 14.96 23.38
N ILE A 771 -1.92 15.82 24.35
CA ILE A 771 -0.82 15.59 25.30
C ILE A 771 -1.18 14.46 26.26
N LEU A 772 -2.41 14.46 26.80
CA LEU A 772 -2.94 13.39 27.64
C LEU A 772 -3.04 12.05 26.89
N LEU A 773 -3.49 12.07 25.63
CA LEU A 773 -3.51 10.89 24.75
C LEU A 773 -2.09 10.37 24.50
N PHE A 774 -1.13 11.26 24.26
CA PHE A 774 0.27 10.87 24.13
C PHE A 774 0.77 10.21 25.42
N LEU A 775 0.55 10.83 26.58
CA LEU A 775 0.93 10.27 27.89
C LEU A 775 0.25 8.93 28.18
N ALA A 776 -1.03 8.77 27.83
CA ALA A 776 -1.75 7.51 27.94
C ALA A 776 -1.15 6.45 27.00
N PHE A 777 -0.81 6.83 25.77
CA PHE A 777 -0.11 5.95 24.83
C PHE A 777 1.21 5.47 25.43
N LEU A 778 2.05 6.37 25.97
CA LEU A 778 3.30 6.01 26.66
C LEU A 778 3.10 4.97 27.78
N PHE A 779 1.93 4.98 28.42
CA PHE A 779 1.63 4.11 29.56
C PHE A 779 1.03 2.77 29.15
N PHE A 780 0.14 2.75 28.16
CA PHE A 780 -0.57 1.54 27.71
C PHE A 780 0.17 0.74 26.65
N THR A 781 1.11 1.36 25.90
CA THR A 781 1.90 0.63 24.90
C THR A 781 3.25 0.21 25.48
N THR A 782 3.41 -1.10 25.68
CA THR A 782 4.64 -1.69 26.24
C THR A 782 5.76 -1.83 25.21
N LYS A 783 5.51 -1.42 23.97
CA LYS A 783 6.38 -1.67 22.81
C LYS A 783 6.56 -0.42 21.94
N GLN A 784 6.79 0.76 22.53
CA GLN A 784 7.48 1.94 21.93
C GLN A 784 6.59 3.14 21.55
N ASN A 785 7.21 4.34 21.50
CA ASN A 785 6.52 5.64 21.56
C ASN A 785 6.82 6.53 20.33
N PRO A 786 5.81 7.18 19.72
CA PRO A 786 6.01 8.02 18.55
C PRO A 786 6.68 9.35 18.92
N ARG A 787 7.25 10.06 17.94
CA ARG A 787 7.76 11.42 18.15
C ARG A 787 6.61 12.35 18.54
N PHE A 788 6.70 12.97 19.72
CA PHE A 788 5.67 13.86 20.27
C PHE A 788 5.18 14.93 19.28
N GLY A 789 6.10 15.59 18.57
CA GLY A 789 5.74 16.63 17.59
C GLY A 789 4.90 16.12 16.42
N THR A 790 5.26 14.97 15.85
CA THR A 790 4.52 14.34 14.75
C THR A 790 3.17 13.83 15.22
N PHE A 791 3.13 13.18 16.39
CA PHE A 791 1.90 12.71 17.02
C PHE A 791 0.91 13.86 17.24
N LEU A 792 1.38 14.98 17.80
CA LEU A 792 0.56 16.17 18.04
C LEU A 792 0.03 16.75 16.72
N PHE A 793 0.89 16.88 15.70
CA PHE A 793 0.49 17.40 14.39
C PHE A 793 -0.61 16.55 13.74
N VAL A 794 -0.39 15.23 13.64
CA VAL A 794 -1.37 14.30 13.05
C VAL A 794 -2.68 14.33 13.81
N THR A 795 -2.62 14.30 15.15
CA THR A 795 -3.80 14.34 16.02
C THR A 795 -4.61 15.61 15.81
N ILE A 796 -3.95 16.78 15.74
CA ILE A 796 -4.63 18.06 15.50
C ILE A 796 -5.33 18.07 14.13
N ILE A 797 -4.66 17.61 13.07
CA ILE A 797 -5.27 17.55 11.73
C ILE A 797 -6.46 16.59 11.72
N CYS A 798 -6.33 15.39 12.30
CA CYS A 798 -7.43 14.43 12.43
C CYS A 798 -8.62 15.05 13.15
N TYR A 799 -8.36 15.74 14.27
CA TYR A 799 -9.41 16.41 15.05
C TYR A 799 -10.11 17.53 14.26
N ILE A 800 -9.36 18.37 13.52
CA ILE A 800 -9.94 19.44 12.69
C ILE A 800 -10.82 18.85 11.58
N VAL A 801 -10.33 17.85 10.86
CA VAL A 801 -11.08 17.17 9.79
C VAL A 801 -12.32 16.47 10.35
N ALA A 802 -12.19 15.80 11.50
CA ALA A 802 -13.31 15.18 12.21
C ALA A 802 -14.39 16.20 12.60
N ASN A 803 -14.01 17.39 13.09
CA ASN A 803 -14.98 18.47 13.36
C ASN A 803 -15.68 18.91 12.08
N GLY A 804 -14.95 19.09 10.97
CA GLY A 804 -15.55 19.45 9.68
C GLY A 804 -16.56 18.42 9.18
N PHE A 805 -16.22 17.13 9.22
CA PHE A 805 -17.16 16.06 8.86
C PHE A 805 -18.34 15.96 9.80
N THR A 806 -18.12 16.15 11.11
CA THR A 806 -19.19 16.13 12.10
C THR A 806 -20.17 17.28 11.86
N ILE A 807 -19.67 18.48 11.60
CA ILE A 807 -20.49 19.65 11.26
C ILE A 807 -21.24 19.42 9.95
N LEU A 808 -20.58 18.88 8.92
CA LEU A 808 -21.22 18.56 7.65
C LEU A 808 -22.35 17.54 7.84
N LEU A 809 -22.13 16.50 8.64
CA LEU A 809 -23.12 15.49 9.00
C LEU A 809 -24.30 16.07 9.79
N ILE A 810 -24.04 16.99 10.72
CA ILE A 810 -25.08 17.71 11.48
C ILE A 810 -25.92 18.56 10.53
N LEU A 811 -25.30 19.34 9.65
CA LEU A 811 -26.00 20.22 8.73
C LEU A 811 -26.82 19.43 7.70
N SER A 812 -26.26 18.36 7.13
CA SER A 812 -26.94 17.51 6.16
C SER A 812 -28.12 16.76 6.79
N SER A 813 -27.93 16.15 7.96
CA SER A 813 -29.01 15.46 8.68
C SER A 813 -30.09 16.44 9.15
N LYS A 814 -29.72 17.62 9.65
CA LYS A 814 -30.68 18.68 10.01
C LYS A 814 -31.49 19.11 8.79
N LEU A 815 -30.85 19.34 7.64
CA LEU A 815 -31.54 19.70 6.39
C LEU A 815 -32.52 18.60 5.97
N ILE A 816 -32.10 17.33 5.98
CA ILE A 816 -32.95 16.19 5.62
C ILE A 816 -34.19 16.12 6.52
N VAL A 817 -34.01 16.20 7.85
CA VAL A 817 -35.14 16.14 8.80
C VAL A 817 -36.04 17.37 8.67
N TYR A 818 -35.50 18.56 8.44
CA TYR A 818 -36.30 19.78 8.19
C TYR A 818 -37.14 19.69 6.92
N VAL A 819 -36.54 19.26 5.79
CA VAL A 819 -37.27 19.08 4.53
C VAL A 819 -38.35 18.02 4.69
N ALA A 820 -38.05 16.89 5.35
CA ALA A 820 -39.03 15.85 5.63
C ALA A 820 -40.18 16.37 6.51
N ALA A 821 -39.89 17.14 7.55
CA ALA A 821 -40.90 17.70 8.43
C ALA A 821 -41.77 18.76 7.73
N LEU A 822 -41.18 19.61 6.89
CA LEU A 822 -41.92 20.57 6.06
C LEU A 822 -42.85 19.87 5.08
N LEU A 823 -42.37 18.85 4.38
CA LEU A 823 -43.18 18.03 3.48
C LEU A 823 -44.31 17.34 4.24
N HIS A 824 -44.03 16.75 5.41
CA HIS A 824 -45.03 16.08 6.23
C HIS A 824 -46.12 17.05 6.70
N VAL A 825 -45.75 18.21 7.25
CA VAL A 825 -46.72 19.24 7.68
C VAL A 825 -47.52 19.78 6.51
N PHE A 826 -46.89 20.00 5.36
CA PHE A 826 -47.56 20.46 4.14
C PHE A 826 -48.58 19.43 3.61
N ILE A 827 -48.17 18.16 3.50
CA ILE A 827 -49.05 17.05 3.09
C ILE A 827 -50.21 16.92 4.08
N LYS A 828 -49.93 16.92 5.39
CA LYS A 828 -50.96 16.82 6.42
C LYS A 828 -51.96 17.97 6.34
N ARG A 829 -51.49 19.20 6.11
CA ARG A 829 -52.37 20.37 5.96
C ARG A 829 -53.18 20.35 4.65
N ARG A 830 -52.56 19.93 3.54
CA ARG A 830 -53.26 19.71 2.26
C ARG A 830 -54.31 18.63 2.37
N TRP A 831 -53.99 17.55 3.09
CA TRP A 831 -54.90 16.45 3.36
C TRP A 831 -56.07 16.89 4.23
N GLN A 832 -55.82 17.62 5.32
CA GLN A 832 -56.87 18.19 6.17
C GLN A 832 -57.76 19.17 5.39
N SER A 833 -57.17 20.04 4.56
CA SER A 833 -57.94 20.94 3.69
C SER A 833 -58.75 20.20 2.62
N TRP A 834 -58.28 19.04 2.15
CA TRP A 834 -59.02 18.19 1.22
C TRP A 834 -60.15 17.44 1.93
N GLU A 835 -59.91 16.97 3.14
CA GLU A 835 -60.91 16.37 4.04
C GLU A 835 -62.02 17.36 4.40
N ASP A 836 -61.68 18.62 4.69
CA ASP A 836 -62.63 19.70 4.94
C ASP A 836 -63.42 20.11 3.68
N SER A 837 -62.83 19.96 2.49
CA SER A 837 -63.46 20.27 1.20
C SER A 837 -64.30 19.13 0.61
N THR A 838 -64.13 17.89 1.08
CA THR A 838 -64.82 16.71 0.55
C THR A 838 -65.94 16.28 1.50
N GLN A 839 -67.18 16.67 1.20
CA GLN A 839 -68.39 16.19 1.92
C GLN A 839 -68.78 14.74 1.54
N SER A 840 -67.82 13.82 1.41
CA SER A 840 -68.11 12.42 1.09
C SER A 840 -68.14 11.56 2.37
N PRO A 841 -69.31 11.02 2.78
CA PRO A 841 -69.43 10.20 3.98
C PRO A 841 -68.63 8.88 3.89
N PHE A 842 -68.36 8.41 2.68
CA PHE A 842 -67.63 7.16 2.42
C PHE A 842 -66.14 7.25 2.80
N ILE A 843 -65.52 8.41 2.58
CA ILE A 843 -64.10 8.65 2.91
C ILE A 843 -63.93 8.80 4.42
N ARG A 844 -64.87 9.45 5.11
CA ARG A 844 -64.91 9.57 6.58
C ARG A 844 -65.01 8.21 7.27
N GLN A 845 -65.78 7.28 6.70
CA GLN A 845 -65.99 5.94 7.26
C GLN A 845 -64.76 5.03 7.04
N PHE A 846 -64.07 5.18 5.90
CA PHE A 846 -62.82 4.48 5.63
C PHE A 846 -61.67 4.97 6.53
N LEU A 847 -61.62 6.27 6.82
CA LEU A 847 -60.67 6.86 7.79
C LEU A 847 -60.97 6.42 9.23
N ALA A 848 -62.23 6.33 9.63
CA ALA A 848 -62.62 5.81 10.95
C ALA A 848 -62.18 4.34 11.18
N LEU A 849 -62.14 3.51 10.13
CA LEU A 849 -61.61 2.15 10.21
C LEU A 849 -60.09 2.12 10.46
N SER A 850 -59.34 3.08 9.91
CA SER A 850 -57.88 3.19 10.12
C SER A 850 -57.52 3.56 11.57
N PHE A 851 -58.39 4.32 12.26
CA PHE A 851 -58.24 4.65 13.69
C PHE A 851 -58.68 3.52 14.65
N SER A 852 -59.44 2.52 14.18
CA SER A 852 -59.86 1.38 15.01
C SER A 852 -58.71 0.47 15.46
N PHE A 853 -57.54 0.55 14.81
CA PHE A 853 -56.34 -0.16 15.26
C PHE A 853 -55.63 0.53 16.45
N GLN A 854 -56.03 1.76 16.83
CA GLN A 854 -55.42 2.52 17.94
C GLN A 854 -56.00 2.21 19.33
N THR A 855 -57.09 1.43 19.43
CA THR A 855 -57.80 1.13 20.69
C THR A 855 -57.39 -0.19 21.35
N LEU A 856 -56.46 -0.93 20.76
CA LEU A 856 -55.87 -2.13 21.37
C LEU A 856 -55.03 -1.74 22.61
N LYS A 857 -55.32 -2.34 23.77
CA LYS A 857 -54.58 -2.12 25.04
C LYS A 857 -53.05 -2.24 24.88
N ILE A 858 -52.59 -3.08 23.96
CA ILE A 858 -51.17 -3.26 23.60
C ILE A 858 -50.60 -2.00 22.94
N VAL A 859 -51.35 -1.36 22.03
CA VAL A 859 -50.98 -0.09 21.38
C VAL A 859 -50.98 1.05 22.40
N GLN A 860 -51.87 1.01 23.40
CA GLN A 860 -51.91 1.96 24.51
C GLN A 860 -50.74 1.79 25.50
N MET A 861 -50.31 0.55 25.78
CA MET A 861 -49.10 0.28 26.57
C MET A 861 -47.81 0.71 25.85
N ILE A 862 -47.72 0.46 24.54
CA ILE A 862 -46.59 0.93 23.70
C ILE A 862 -46.56 2.47 23.65
N LYS A 863 -47.72 3.13 23.65
CA LYS A 863 -47.85 4.59 23.67
C LYS A 863 -47.42 5.23 25.00
N ASN A 864 -47.57 4.52 26.12
CA ASN A 864 -47.28 5.07 27.45
C ASN A 864 -45.80 4.99 27.85
N ASN A 865 -44.99 4.08 27.28
CA ASN A 865 -43.56 3.97 27.58
C ASN A 865 -42.73 3.52 26.34
N PRO A 866 -42.66 4.34 25.27
CA PRO A 866 -41.98 3.97 24.03
C PRO A 866 -40.48 3.68 24.22
N SER A 867 -39.83 4.33 25.19
CA SER A 867 -38.41 4.10 25.49
C SER A 867 -38.13 2.72 26.10
N ILE A 868 -39.07 2.16 26.87
CA ILE A 868 -38.94 0.83 27.47
C ILE A 868 -39.03 -0.25 26.38
N VAL A 869 -39.98 -0.11 25.46
CA VAL A 869 -40.14 -1.04 24.33
C VAL A 869 -38.91 -1.04 23.43
N VAL A 870 -38.38 0.14 23.12
CA VAL A 870 -37.14 0.27 22.34
C VAL A 870 -35.97 -0.38 23.08
N ALA A 871 -35.84 -0.18 24.41
CA ALA A 871 -34.79 -0.83 25.21
C ALA A 871 -34.90 -2.36 25.23
N PHE A 872 -36.11 -2.91 25.38
CA PHE A 872 -36.36 -4.36 25.32
C PHE A 872 -36.06 -4.96 23.96
N ALA A 873 -36.23 -4.22 22.87
CA ALA A 873 -35.86 -4.67 21.52
C ALA A 873 -34.35 -4.54 21.26
N THR A 874 -33.71 -3.48 21.75
CA THR A 874 -32.31 -3.17 21.42
C THR A 874 -31.32 -3.98 22.22
N ILE A 875 -31.56 -4.19 23.53
CA ILE A 875 -30.62 -4.92 24.40
C ILE A 875 -30.35 -6.34 23.87
N PRO A 876 -31.37 -7.16 23.50
CA PRO A 876 -31.11 -8.48 22.94
C PRO A 876 -30.40 -8.44 21.59
N LEU A 877 -30.74 -7.47 20.72
CA LEU A 877 -30.08 -7.33 19.43
C LEU A 877 -28.60 -6.98 19.57
N VAL A 878 -28.24 -6.07 20.48
CA VAL A 878 -26.84 -5.68 20.73
C VAL A 878 -26.06 -6.82 21.38
N CYS A 879 -26.64 -7.50 22.38
CA CYS A 879 -25.93 -8.50 23.18
C CYS A 879 -25.85 -9.88 22.54
N PHE A 880 -26.87 -10.29 21.76
CA PHE A 880 -27.01 -11.68 21.29
C PHE A 880 -27.11 -11.83 19.77
N VAL A 881 -27.27 -10.75 19.00
CA VAL A 881 -27.36 -10.81 17.54
C VAL A 881 -26.19 -10.07 16.90
N HIS A 882 -26.28 -8.75 16.80
CA HIS A 882 -25.19 -7.90 16.30
C HIS A 882 -25.39 -6.43 16.76
N PRO A 883 -24.35 -5.75 17.28
CA PRO A 883 -24.44 -4.37 17.77
C PRO A 883 -25.04 -3.39 16.76
N ALA A 884 -24.68 -3.50 15.48
CA ALA A 884 -25.21 -2.63 14.41
C ALA A 884 -26.74 -2.67 14.27
N LEU A 885 -27.37 -3.84 14.46
CA LEU A 885 -28.83 -3.98 14.36
C LEU A 885 -29.55 -3.27 15.51
N GLY A 886 -29.05 -3.47 16.74
CA GLY A 886 -29.58 -2.76 17.90
C GLY A 886 -29.38 -1.24 17.83
N LEU A 887 -28.20 -0.79 17.38
CA LEU A 887 -27.94 0.62 17.09
C LEU A 887 -28.85 1.17 15.98
N GLY A 888 -29.18 0.36 14.97
CA GLY A 888 -30.12 0.71 13.91
C GLY A 888 -31.54 0.97 14.45
N VAL A 889 -32.02 0.14 15.38
CA VAL A 889 -33.32 0.37 16.05
C VAL A 889 -33.29 1.66 16.87
N LEU A 890 -32.21 1.93 17.60
CA LEU A 890 -32.04 3.20 18.34
C LEU A 890 -32.01 4.41 17.40
N LEU A 891 -31.29 4.31 16.29
CA LEU A 891 -31.22 5.35 15.27
C LEU A 891 -32.61 5.68 14.70
N LEU A 892 -33.40 4.67 14.33
CA LEU A 892 -34.76 4.85 13.82
C LEU A 892 -35.68 5.50 14.87
N SER A 893 -35.60 5.04 16.12
CA SER A 893 -36.37 5.59 17.24
C SER A 893 -36.05 7.08 17.47
N HIS A 894 -34.77 7.44 17.57
CA HIS A 894 -34.36 8.82 17.78
C HIS A 894 -34.67 9.71 16.56
N SER A 895 -34.54 9.19 15.34
CA SER A 895 -34.94 9.89 14.11
C SER A 895 -36.43 10.19 14.10
N PHE A 896 -37.27 9.23 14.48
CA PHE A 896 -38.72 9.40 14.57
C PHE A 896 -39.10 10.46 15.61
N HIS A 897 -38.51 10.40 16.81
CA HIS A 897 -38.76 11.39 17.86
C HIS A 897 -38.33 12.80 17.46
N ALA A 898 -37.15 12.96 16.84
CA ALA A 898 -36.68 14.23 16.32
C ALA A 898 -37.64 14.79 15.25
N HIS A 899 -38.04 13.95 14.29
CA HIS A 899 -39.00 14.34 13.24
C HIS A 899 -40.35 14.76 13.82
N SER A 900 -40.88 14.04 14.81
CA SER A 900 -42.16 14.36 15.46
C SER A 900 -42.13 15.70 16.21
N ALA A 901 -41.05 15.95 16.96
CA ALA A 901 -40.85 17.21 17.66
C ALA A 901 -40.77 18.40 16.67
N LEU A 902 -40.04 18.22 15.57
CA LEU A 902 -39.92 19.25 14.54
C LEU A 902 -41.22 19.50 13.78
N CYS A 903 -42.00 18.45 13.47
CA CYS A 903 -43.34 18.60 12.90
C CYS A 903 -44.27 19.39 13.82
N SER A 904 -44.20 19.14 15.13
CA SER A 904 -45.01 19.83 16.14
C SER A 904 -44.62 21.31 16.24
N PHE A 905 -43.32 21.61 16.23
CA PHE A 905 -42.79 22.97 16.15
C PHE A 905 -43.25 23.71 14.89
N LEU A 906 -43.09 23.13 13.71
CA LEU A 906 -43.49 23.74 12.43
C LEU A 906 -45.00 23.95 12.33
N ALA A 907 -45.80 22.99 12.80
CA ALA A 907 -47.25 23.12 12.82
C ALA A 907 -47.71 24.26 13.75
N ALA A 908 -47.10 24.39 14.94
CA ALA A 908 -47.37 25.48 15.87
C ALA A 908 -46.92 26.84 15.29
N SER A 909 -45.73 26.90 14.68
CA SER A 909 -45.20 28.11 14.06
C SER A 909 -46.09 28.60 12.89
N PHE A 910 -46.53 27.70 12.00
CA PHE A 910 -47.44 28.07 10.90
C PHE A 910 -48.82 28.53 11.38
N ARG A 911 -49.34 27.96 12.48
CA ARG A 911 -50.57 28.43 13.12
C ARG A 911 -50.40 29.84 13.70
N ASN A 912 -49.28 30.11 14.37
CA ASN A 912 -48.98 31.43 14.92
C ASN A 912 -48.82 32.50 13.81
N ILE A 913 -48.18 32.15 12.69
CA ILE A 913 -48.07 33.04 11.52
C ILE A 913 -49.44 33.31 10.88
N ALA A 914 -50.31 32.30 10.79
CA ALA A 914 -51.68 32.47 10.30
C ALA A 914 -52.49 33.39 11.23
N HIS A 915 -52.43 33.14 12.54
CA HIS A 915 -53.11 33.93 13.56
C HIS A 915 -52.64 35.40 13.59
N ASN A 916 -51.33 35.66 13.48
CA ASN A 916 -50.80 37.02 13.39
C ASN A 916 -51.20 37.74 12.09
N LYS A 917 -51.33 36.99 10.98
CA LYS A 917 -51.80 37.54 9.69
C LYS A 917 -53.29 37.89 9.74
N ASP A 918 -54.09 37.11 10.46
CA ASP A 918 -55.53 37.35 10.68
C ASP A 918 -55.75 38.50 11.68
N GLN A 919 -54.93 38.62 12.74
CA GLN A 919 -54.93 39.78 13.63
C GLN A 919 -54.48 41.07 12.95
N HIS A 920 -53.49 41.02 12.04
CA HIS A 920 -53.10 42.19 11.25
C HIS A 920 -54.17 42.60 10.23
N LYS A 921 -54.87 41.64 9.61
CA LYS A 921 -56.05 41.92 8.77
C LYS A 921 -57.20 42.51 9.57
N SER A 922 -57.45 42.00 10.78
CA SER A 922 -58.47 42.52 11.70
C SER A 922 -58.17 43.94 12.18
N LYS A 923 -56.90 44.28 12.46
CA LYS A 923 -56.49 45.67 12.81
C LYS A 923 -56.61 46.67 11.65
N MET A 924 -56.71 46.21 10.41
CA MET A 924 -56.84 47.06 9.23
C MET A 924 -58.32 47.33 8.85
N VAL A 925 -59.27 46.65 9.48
CA VAL A 925 -60.71 46.82 9.29
C VAL A 925 -61.36 47.18 10.62
N ASN A 926 -61.30 48.46 11.00
CA ASN A 926 -62.12 48.99 12.07
C ASN A 926 -63.52 49.31 11.52
N ASN A 927 -64.50 48.47 11.85
CA ASN A 927 -65.90 48.88 11.96
C ASN A 927 -66.56 48.04 13.07
N PRO A 928 -67.28 48.66 14.02
CA PRO A 928 -68.00 47.93 15.04
C PRO A 928 -69.36 47.47 14.49
N ILE A 929 -69.92 46.43 15.13
CA ILE A 929 -71.29 45.90 14.95
C ILE A 929 -71.42 44.79 13.90
N LEU A 930 -71.31 43.52 14.34
CA LEU A 930 -72.48 42.64 14.51
C LEU A 930 -72.03 41.36 15.25
N LEU A 931 -72.66 41.09 16.40
CA LEU A 931 -72.56 39.84 17.14
C LEU A 931 -73.03 38.69 16.22
N SER A 932 -72.14 37.79 15.83
CA SER A 932 -72.54 36.46 15.35
C SER A 932 -71.81 35.41 16.17
N LYS A 933 -72.59 34.61 16.90
CA LYS A 933 -72.15 33.36 17.52
C LYS A 933 -71.64 32.45 16.40
N SER A 934 -70.33 32.41 16.16
CA SER A 934 -69.72 31.26 15.48
C SER A 934 -69.55 30.15 16.51
N LYS A 935 -69.99 28.96 16.10
CA LYS A 935 -69.90 27.72 16.87
C LYS A 935 -68.47 27.56 17.42
N GLN A 936 -68.38 27.28 18.72
CA GLN A 936 -67.25 26.57 19.30
C GLN A 936 -67.03 25.30 18.49
N ASP A 937 -66.01 25.33 17.62
CA ASP A 937 -65.55 24.15 16.93
C ASP A 937 -64.96 23.18 17.94
N VAL A 938 -65.33 21.92 17.78
CA VAL A 938 -64.96 20.73 18.59
C VAL A 938 -63.47 20.35 18.38
N MET A 939 -62.60 21.34 18.19
CA MET A 939 -61.17 21.19 17.89
C MET A 939 -60.28 21.81 18.99
N GLU A 940 -60.79 21.98 20.21
CA GLU A 940 -59.98 22.40 21.38
C GLU A 940 -59.40 21.23 22.18
N GLN A 941 -59.68 19.97 21.83
CA GLN A 941 -59.47 18.84 22.76
C GLN A 941 -58.24 17.95 22.54
N ILE A 942 -57.28 18.29 21.67
CA ILE A 942 -56.15 17.36 21.38
C ILE A 942 -54.73 17.94 21.56
N LEU A 943 -54.57 19.20 21.96
CA LEU A 943 -53.27 19.72 22.45
C LEU A 943 -53.53 20.73 23.56
N PRO A 944 -52.84 20.67 24.73
CA PRO A 944 -53.04 21.64 25.78
C PRO A 944 -52.62 23.02 25.26
N MET A 945 -53.58 23.93 25.22
CA MET A 945 -53.35 25.34 24.99
C MET A 945 -53.19 25.98 26.37
N ASP A 946 -51.97 25.98 26.88
CA ASP A 946 -51.57 26.72 28.08
C ASP A 946 -50.26 27.44 27.78
N ASP A 947 -50.32 28.50 26.96
CA ASP A 947 -49.37 29.60 27.15
C ASP A 947 -49.87 30.43 28.34
N SER A 948 -49.70 29.86 29.54
CA SER A 948 -49.86 30.62 30.78
C SER A 948 -48.77 31.71 30.82
N PRO A 949 -49.09 32.98 31.15
CA PRO A 949 -48.10 34.05 31.27
C PRO A 949 -47.08 33.82 32.40
N THR A 950 -47.16 32.70 33.12
CA THR A 950 -46.22 32.27 34.18
C THR A 950 -45.31 31.10 33.78
N ALA A 951 -45.43 30.53 32.57
CA ALA A 951 -44.55 29.45 32.12
C ALA A 951 -43.19 30.02 31.66
N ALA A 952 -42.09 29.48 32.20
CA ALA A 952 -40.73 29.99 31.94
C ALA A 952 -40.22 29.77 30.49
N LYS A 953 -40.90 28.93 29.68
CA LYS A 953 -40.56 28.63 28.27
C LYS A 953 -41.84 28.37 27.45
N SER A 954 -41.87 28.81 26.18
CA SER A 954 -43.01 28.56 25.28
C SER A 954 -43.09 27.09 24.82
N PHE A 955 -44.29 26.62 24.43
CA PHE A 955 -44.45 25.28 23.85
C PHE A 955 -43.57 25.07 22.61
N THR A 956 -43.42 26.10 21.77
CA THR A 956 -42.56 26.06 20.59
C THR A 956 -41.09 25.90 20.94
N ASP A 957 -40.60 26.59 21.98
CA ASP A 957 -39.21 26.48 22.42
C ASP A 957 -38.93 25.10 23.01
N SER A 958 -39.90 24.55 23.75
CA SER A 958 -39.80 23.20 24.32
C SER A 958 -39.70 22.10 23.26
N GLN A 959 -40.47 22.19 22.17
CA GLN A 959 -40.38 21.23 21.06
C GLN A 959 -39.06 21.35 20.29
N LEU A 960 -38.52 22.57 20.15
CA LEU A 960 -37.24 22.80 19.51
C LEU A 960 -36.07 22.26 20.35
N GLU A 961 -36.11 22.42 21.68
CA GLU A 961 -35.13 21.84 22.61
C GLU A 961 -35.12 20.30 22.56
N VAL A 962 -36.30 19.68 22.49
CA VAL A 962 -36.42 18.22 22.33
C VAL A 962 -35.84 17.76 21.00
N PHE A 963 -36.11 18.49 19.91
CA PHE A 963 -35.49 18.20 18.61
C PHE A 963 -33.96 18.27 18.70
N ASP A 964 -33.41 19.35 19.26
CA ASP A 964 -31.96 19.59 19.34
C ASP A 964 -31.23 18.52 20.18
N CYS A 965 -31.86 18.03 21.25
CA CYS A 965 -31.34 16.93 22.07
C CYS A 965 -31.39 15.59 21.32
N ARG A 966 -32.54 15.25 20.71
CA ARG A 966 -32.70 13.98 19.98
C ARG A 966 -31.84 13.92 18.73
N HIS A 967 -31.62 15.05 18.06
CA HIS A 967 -30.75 15.15 16.88
C HIS A 967 -29.29 14.83 17.22
N GLY A 968 -28.76 15.33 18.34
CA GLY A 968 -27.40 14.97 18.79
C GLY A 968 -27.23 13.48 19.06
N ILE A 969 -28.20 12.87 19.75
CA ILE A 969 -28.20 11.42 20.05
C ILE A 969 -28.36 10.59 18.78
N MET A 970 -29.19 11.02 17.83
CA MET A 970 -29.36 10.38 16.53
C MET A 970 -28.03 10.31 15.77
N ILE A 971 -27.25 11.38 15.77
CA ILE A 971 -25.94 11.43 15.09
C ILE A 971 -24.92 10.49 15.76
N LEU A 972 -24.92 10.41 17.10
CA LEU A 972 -24.06 9.46 17.82
C LEU A 972 -24.34 8.02 17.38
N HIS A 973 -25.61 7.62 17.35
CA HIS A 973 -26.01 6.28 16.95
C HIS A 973 -25.73 5.99 15.47
N LEU A 974 -25.87 7.01 14.60
CA LEU A 974 -25.49 6.89 13.19
C LEU A 974 -23.99 6.61 13.05
N LEU A 975 -23.14 7.38 13.72
CA LEU A 975 -21.68 7.18 13.68
C LEU A 975 -21.27 5.83 14.27
N ALA A 976 -21.85 5.45 15.41
CA ALA A 976 -21.59 4.15 16.03
C ALA A 976 -22.04 2.99 15.12
N MET A 977 -23.20 3.08 14.49
CA MET A 977 -23.70 2.06 13.56
C MET A 977 -22.80 1.93 12.32
N LEU A 978 -22.32 3.04 11.76
CA LEU A 978 -21.38 3.04 10.64
C LEU A 978 -20.05 2.35 10.96
N MET A 979 -19.57 2.43 12.21
CA MET A 979 -18.36 1.69 12.63
C MET A 979 -18.54 0.17 12.59
N PHE A 980 -19.73 -0.32 12.93
CA PHE A 980 -20.05 -1.76 12.93
C PHE A 980 -20.65 -2.26 11.61
N ALA A 981 -20.89 -1.38 10.63
CA ALA A 981 -21.47 -1.78 9.35
C ALA A 981 -20.59 -2.82 8.60
N PRO A 982 -19.25 -2.69 8.55
CA PRO A 982 -18.42 -3.69 7.88
C PRO A 982 -18.48 -5.08 8.55
N SER A 983 -18.50 -5.16 9.90
CA SER A 983 -18.66 -6.47 10.57
C SER A 983 -20.08 -7.02 10.41
N LEU A 984 -21.11 -6.16 10.34
CA LEU A 984 -22.47 -6.63 10.07
C LEU A 984 -22.57 -7.28 8.69
N ILE A 985 -21.94 -6.69 7.68
CA ILE A 985 -21.90 -7.28 6.32
C ILE A 985 -21.20 -8.64 6.37
N ALA A 986 -20.06 -8.73 7.06
CA ALA A 986 -19.33 -9.98 7.22
C ALA A 986 -20.11 -11.04 8.02
N TRP A 987 -20.93 -10.65 8.99
CA TRP A 987 -21.78 -11.54 9.78
C TRP A 987 -23.01 -12.06 9.02
N ILE A 988 -23.50 -11.30 8.04
CA ILE A 988 -24.64 -11.71 7.19
C ILE A 988 -24.21 -12.76 6.16
N GLN A 989 -22.95 -12.69 5.73
CA GLN A 989 -22.31 -13.72 4.91
C GLN A 989 -22.11 -14.98 5.74
#